data_AF-A0A972LL71-F1
#
_entry.id   AF-A0A972LL71-F1
#
_cell.length_a   1.000
_cell.length_b   1.000
_cell.length_c   1.000
_cell.angle_alpha   90.00
_cell.angle_beta   90.00
_cell.angle_gamma   90.00
#
_symmetry.space_group_name_H-M   'P 1'
#
loop_
_entity.id
_entity.type
_entity.pdbx_description
1 polymer ?
#
loop_
_entity_poly.entity_id
_entity_poly.type
_entity_poly.pdbx_seq_one_letter_code
_entity_poly.pdbx_strand_id
1 'polypeptide(L)'
;MSNHTILFPEITRDGTSQAARFLPALSPDSVLVDERSLRDLLSFAREYGKELLYFNAENQAMGDWSAFISDDLDLDALVSFMGDPKTVSSQQREEFSRPHLSLFLSFLSLLQRAQTQLNTLTQRHLDFYYQEVLHMQKKAGVPDRINILLKPQPNVAESKVPAGTAVNAGPDAIGKDRIYQTDEDLIVNQAQIATLSSVFAEKETTGFKEARESKKGTQDERFVQMLEIALGNPLPGDALPQSQILSGVDADVDFTTLTDLALLTDFSESGLKMPLFELRSLMKFKRRRDDSSEEWSEINVYLEMAARQKRGNASFVFEPLDPRNFDANLIAALEGAPDYGGLTEVTTIDHLYTQRDREDVKTFIREQLYFDNQDDFLAMMRLKLKIDKEWDAINQILQEAGRLKRNNSAYLLQPDNSSDFSSNLNEAIGPLASPLIGRFQNIAVYYEALEALERDFYMSTESFSYLMQVGLKDAPSTWDWSKVDEVLLEAYQNKVVSKRQAVLQALRETKGLTALLHLALGEISDTAESNPLGRLSVAITNDEDTAFLEEISLREALGDVSELEWQKLYGIVEIAQRFFDNFVLSTPLKERWINLFPAADASSVSSPGVASDSPRWLTFGGANSEADEKSVPDPILGWAMSSPLFALSEGQRKLTLTFAFDSETFFLESLQALFPETSGSTSESTSSAEGPFQVDISGEKGWITPDRLAISWGSYAELTQTKASDLQAMQLTLSFSAALDAIAVFADAAVPSPWPLLRIKLRQIWDESLNRFVTHYAALRELQLLKT
;
A
#
# COMPACT_ATOMS: atom_id res chain seq x y z
N MET A 1 -2.93 58.17 -20.84
CA MET A 1 -2.22 57.01 -21.43
C MET A 1 -0.93 56.85 -20.66
N SER A 2 -0.92 55.93 -19.69
CA SER A 2 0.30 55.50 -19.01
C SER A 2 0.44 54.02 -19.29
N ASN A 3 1.50 53.67 -20.03
CA ASN A 3 1.84 52.30 -20.35
C ASN A 3 2.19 51.57 -19.05
N HIS A 4 1.25 50.78 -18.53
CA HIS A 4 1.58 49.76 -17.54
C HIS A 4 2.14 48.57 -18.31
N THR A 5 3.46 48.40 -18.24
CA THR A 5 4.13 47.17 -18.66
C THR A 5 3.60 46.04 -17.78
N ILE A 6 2.70 45.22 -18.32
CA ILE A 6 2.30 43.95 -17.72
C ILE A 6 3.49 43.03 -17.86
N LEU A 7 4.22 42.81 -16.76
CA LEU A 7 5.24 41.78 -16.68
C LEU A 7 4.52 40.44 -16.62
N PHE A 8 4.53 39.70 -17.73
CA PHE A 8 4.15 38.30 -17.75
C PHE A 8 5.33 37.52 -17.14
N PRO A 9 5.19 36.88 -15.96
CA PRO A 9 6.05 35.75 -15.70
C PRO A 9 5.68 34.71 -16.75
N GLU A 10 6.60 34.42 -17.68
CA GLU A 10 6.50 33.23 -18.50
C GLU A 10 6.34 32.06 -17.52
N ILE A 11 5.12 31.54 -17.43
CA ILE A 11 4.96 30.14 -17.07
C ILE A 11 5.60 29.42 -18.24
N THR A 12 6.91 29.19 -18.11
CA THR A 12 7.55 28.07 -18.78
C THR A 12 6.78 26.86 -18.28
N ARG A 13 5.73 26.49 -19.03
CA ARG A 13 5.43 25.06 -19.10
C ARG A 13 6.77 24.44 -19.44
N ASP A 14 7.09 23.35 -18.78
CA ASP A 14 7.97 22.33 -19.33
C ASP A 14 7.32 21.73 -20.60
N GLY A 15 6.81 22.57 -21.50
CA GLY A 15 6.79 22.32 -22.92
C GLY A 15 8.24 22.15 -23.31
N THR A 16 8.77 20.97 -23.00
CA THR A 16 9.93 20.40 -23.63
C THR A 16 9.67 20.59 -25.11
N SER A 17 10.29 21.63 -25.69
CA SER A 17 10.58 21.63 -27.09
C SER A 17 11.17 20.25 -27.35
N GLN A 18 10.45 19.42 -28.10
CA GLN A 18 10.81 18.02 -28.29
C GLN A 18 12.21 17.90 -28.92
N ALA A 19 12.73 19.00 -29.47
CA ALA A 19 14.11 19.14 -29.92
C ALA A 19 15.14 18.78 -28.82
N ALA A 20 14.88 19.08 -27.55
CA ALA A 20 15.78 18.73 -26.43
C ALA A 20 15.74 17.25 -26.04
N ARG A 21 14.74 16.48 -26.51
CA ARG A 21 14.61 15.02 -26.34
C ARG A 21 14.89 14.26 -27.62
N PHE A 22 15.41 14.92 -28.65
CA PHE A 22 15.80 14.26 -29.87
C PHE A 22 16.96 13.32 -29.57
N LEU A 23 16.71 12.00 -29.62
CA LEU A 23 17.76 11.00 -29.41
C LEU A 23 18.82 11.22 -30.48
N PRO A 24 20.10 11.47 -30.13
CA PRO A 24 21.15 11.66 -31.12
C PRO A 24 21.26 10.49 -32.11
N ALA A 25 20.93 9.27 -31.67
CA ALA A 25 20.89 8.06 -32.50
C ALA A 25 19.76 8.04 -33.56
N LEU A 26 18.73 8.89 -33.42
CA LEU A 26 17.71 9.09 -34.45
C LEU A 26 18.08 10.25 -35.39
N SER A 27 19.23 10.90 -35.17
CA SER A 27 19.76 11.87 -36.12
C SER A 27 20.17 11.14 -37.40
N PRO A 28 19.79 11.63 -38.58
CA PRO A 28 20.21 11.06 -39.86
C PRO A 28 21.72 11.15 -40.08
N ASP A 29 22.35 12.11 -39.40
CA ASP A 29 23.79 12.36 -39.42
C ASP A 29 24.55 11.51 -38.39
N SER A 30 23.87 10.69 -37.58
CA SER A 30 24.50 9.86 -36.56
C SER A 30 25.30 8.68 -37.12
N VAL A 31 24.90 8.19 -38.30
CA VAL A 31 25.58 7.15 -39.06
C VAL A 31 25.51 7.53 -40.52
N LEU A 32 26.66 7.59 -41.19
CA LEU A 32 26.71 7.80 -42.63
C LEU A 32 26.94 6.46 -43.34
N VAL A 33 26.47 6.32 -44.59
CA VAL A 33 26.65 5.09 -45.37
C VAL A 33 28.12 4.89 -45.76
N ASP A 34 28.82 5.99 -46.05
CA ASP A 34 30.25 6.02 -46.31
C ASP A 34 30.90 7.15 -45.50
N GLU A 35 31.64 6.76 -44.45
CA GLU A 35 32.31 7.66 -43.50
C GLU A 35 33.76 7.99 -43.88
N ARG A 36 34.28 7.44 -44.99
CA ARG A 36 35.69 7.64 -45.37
C ARG A 36 35.94 9.11 -45.68
N SER A 37 36.85 9.72 -44.94
CA SER A 37 37.30 11.08 -45.22
C SER A 37 38.19 11.11 -46.46
N LEU A 38 38.43 12.31 -47.01
CA LEU A 38 39.42 12.50 -48.08
C LEU A 38 40.81 12.00 -47.66
N ARG A 39 41.18 12.17 -46.38
CA ARG A 39 42.43 11.65 -45.83
C ARG A 39 42.47 10.13 -45.87
N ASP A 40 41.39 9.45 -45.52
CA ASP A 40 41.32 7.99 -45.53
C ASP A 40 41.45 7.44 -46.96
N LEU A 41 40.83 8.10 -47.94
CA LEU A 41 40.93 7.73 -49.35
C LEU A 41 42.35 7.95 -49.90
N LEU A 42 43.02 9.02 -49.49
CA LEU A 42 44.42 9.26 -49.84
C LEU A 42 45.36 8.23 -49.20
N SER A 43 45.13 7.91 -47.92
CA SER A 43 45.88 6.88 -47.20
C SER A 43 45.67 5.50 -47.83
N PHE A 44 44.44 5.19 -48.22
CA PHE A 44 44.12 3.95 -48.92
C PHE A 44 44.86 3.86 -50.25
N ALA A 45 44.87 4.93 -51.05
CA ALA A 45 45.58 4.96 -52.33
C ALA A 45 47.10 4.82 -52.18
N ARG A 46 47.69 5.42 -51.13
CA ARG A 46 49.11 5.26 -50.79
C ARG A 46 49.46 3.80 -50.50
N GLU A 47 48.71 3.15 -49.61
CA GLU A 47 48.97 1.75 -49.27
C GLU A 47 48.68 0.82 -50.45
N TYR A 48 47.63 1.08 -51.22
CA TYR A 48 47.32 0.30 -52.41
C TYR A 48 48.42 0.39 -53.47
N GLY A 49 49.08 1.55 -53.61
CA GLY A 49 50.21 1.73 -54.53
C GLY A 49 51.39 0.79 -54.25
N LYS A 50 51.64 0.41 -52.99
CA LYS A 50 52.72 -0.51 -52.59
C LYS A 50 52.47 -1.95 -53.07
N GLU A 51 51.21 -2.32 -53.26
CA GLU A 51 50.81 -3.64 -53.75
C GLU A 51 50.82 -3.73 -55.29
N LEU A 52 51.03 -2.62 -55.99
CA LEU A 52 51.04 -2.56 -57.44
C LEU A 52 52.46 -2.53 -57.98
N LEU A 53 52.82 -3.51 -58.82
CA LEU A 53 54.12 -3.51 -59.52
C LEU A 53 54.20 -2.36 -60.54
N TYR A 54 55.30 -1.61 -60.50
CA TYR A 54 55.61 -0.59 -61.50
C TYR A 54 56.43 -1.20 -62.63
N PHE A 55 56.06 -0.92 -63.88
CA PHE A 55 56.81 -1.34 -65.07
C PHE A 55 57.36 -0.11 -65.80
N ASN A 56 58.64 -0.15 -66.18
CA ASN A 56 59.29 0.93 -66.93
C ASN A 56 58.86 0.97 -68.41
N ALA A 57 59.41 1.91 -69.19
CA ALA A 57 59.08 2.08 -70.61
C ALA A 57 59.46 0.86 -71.48
N GLU A 58 60.42 0.05 -71.02
CA GLU A 58 60.84 -1.20 -71.63
C GLU A 58 60.02 -2.42 -71.15
N ASN A 59 58.92 -2.18 -70.40
CA ASN A 59 58.02 -3.18 -69.82
C ASN A 59 58.70 -4.15 -68.85
N GLN A 60 59.69 -3.66 -68.09
CA GLN A 60 60.38 -4.41 -67.04
C GLN A 60 59.89 -3.98 -65.67
N ALA A 61 59.61 -4.95 -64.79
CA ALA A 61 59.20 -4.67 -63.42
C ALA A 61 60.33 -3.96 -62.66
N MET A 62 60.04 -2.77 -62.14
CA MET A 62 60.99 -1.88 -61.49
C MET A 62 60.35 -1.25 -60.24
N GLY A 63 60.21 -2.04 -59.18
CA GLY A 63 59.60 -1.62 -57.91
C GLY A 63 58.08 -1.63 -57.95
N ASP A 64 57.47 -0.73 -57.19
CA ASP A 64 56.02 -0.59 -57.01
C ASP A 64 55.55 0.86 -57.28
N TRP A 65 54.25 1.11 -57.16
CA TRP A 65 53.65 2.44 -57.30
C TRP A 65 53.67 3.27 -56.00
N SER A 66 54.51 2.95 -55.01
CA SER A 66 54.63 3.75 -53.77
C SER A 66 54.99 5.22 -54.04
N ALA A 67 55.70 5.50 -55.13
CA ALA A 67 56.02 6.86 -55.56
C ALA A 67 54.81 7.69 -56.04
N PHE A 68 53.65 7.06 -56.28
CA PHE A 68 52.43 7.73 -56.73
C PHE A 68 51.87 8.69 -55.67
N ILE A 69 51.87 8.25 -54.41
CA ILE A 69 51.65 9.09 -53.23
C ILE A 69 52.73 8.70 -52.23
N SER A 70 53.90 9.30 -52.37
CA SER A 70 55.07 8.94 -51.59
C SER A 70 54.86 9.17 -50.09
N ASP A 71 55.58 8.39 -49.26
CA ASP A 71 55.46 8.40 -47.80
C ASP A 71 55.90 9.74 -47.18
N ASP A 72 56.69 10.55 -47.92
CA ASP A 72 57.12 11.90 -47.54
C ASP A 72 56.06 12.99 -47.77
N LEU A 73 54.98 12.70 -48.52
CA LEU A 73 53.88 13.65 -48.70
C LEU A 73 53.01 13.72 -47.44
N ASP A 74 52.72 14.94 -47.01
CA ASP A 74 51.74 15.18 -45.95
C ASP A 74 50.31 15.10 -46.50
N LEU A 75 49.57 14.08 -46.05
CA LEU A 75 48.19 13.86 -46.46
C LEU A 75 47.25 14.97 -45.96
N ASP A 76 47.52 15.63 -44.82
CA ASP A 76 46.68 16.73 -44.32
C ASP A 76 46.90 18.00 -45.14
N ALA A 77 48.14 18.23 -45.59
CA ALA A 77 48.46 19.29 -46.54
C ALA A 77 47.78 19.06 -47.90
N LEU A 78 47.69 17.81 -48.36
CA LEU A 78 46.95 17.45 -49.57
C LEU A 78 45.44 17.70 -49.44
N VAL A 79 44.83 17.35 -48.30
CA VAL A 79 43.42 17.66 -48.01
C VAL A 79 43.18 19.17 -47.98
N SER A 80 44.07 19.93 -47.35
CA SER A 80 43.99 21.40 -47.29
C SER A 80 44.13 22.04 -48.68
N PHE A 81 45.05 21.52 -49.49
CA PHE A 81 45.22 21.93 -50.89
C PHE A 81 43.98 21.68 -51.75
N MET A 82 43.27 20.56 -51.52
CA MET A 82 42.00 20.28 -52.20
C MET A 82 40.88 21.26 -51.83
N GLY A 83 40.86 21.74 -50.57
CA GLY A 83 39.87 22.72 -50.10
C GLY A 83 40.15 24.14 -50.60
N ASP A 84 41.37 24.63 -50.39
CA ASP A 84 41.86 25.90 -50.93
C ASP A 84 43.38 25.80 -51.22
N PRO A 85 43.80 25.78 -52.50
CA PRO A 85 45.21 25.70 -52.89
C PRO A 85 46.13 26.79 -52.30
N LYS A 86 45.56 27.91 -51.82
CA LYS A 86 46.32 29.01 -51.21
C LYS A 86 46.79 28.72 -49.79
N THR A 87 46.21 27.72 -49.13
CA THR A 87 46.50 27.35 -47.72
C THR A 87 47.84 26.67 -47.52
N VAL A 88 48.38 26.05 -48.58
CA VAL A 88 49.69 25.37 -48.55
C VAL A 88 50.81 26.26 -49.08
N SER A 89 52.05 25.95 -48.71
CA SER A 89 53.24 26.69 -49.16
C SER A 89 53.42 26.62 -50.68
N SER A 90 54.14 27.60 -51.27
CA SER A 90 54.40 27.62 -52.71
C SER A 90 55.12 26.36 -53.22
N GLN A 91 56.01 25.78 -52.40
CA GLN A 91 56.73 24.54 -52.71
C GLN A 91 55.79 23.33 -52.72
N GLN A 92 54.95 23.17 -51.70
CA GLN A 92 53.94 22.11 -51.65
C GLN A 92 52.92 22.26 -52.78
N ARG A 93 52.54 23.49 -53.14
CA ARG A 93 51.63 23.75 -54.25
C ARG A 93 52.18 23.22 -55.57
N GLU A 94 53.47 23.44 -55.84
CA GLU A 94 54.12 22.93 -57.06
C GLU A 94 54.20 21.39 -57.05
N GLU A 95 54.51 20.79 -55.90
CA GLU A 95 54.57 19.34 -55.72
C GLU A 95 53.20 18.65 -55.87
N PHE A 96 52.14 19.21 -55.28
CA PHE A 96 50.78 18.68 -55.38
C PHE A 96 50.13 18.96 -56.74
N SER A 97 50.66 19.94 -57.50
CA SER A 97 50.22 20.26 -58.87
C SER A 97 50.81 19.35 -59.95
N ARG A 98 51.59 18.31 -59.57
CA ARG A 98 52.07 17.32 -60.54
C ARG A 98 50.87 16.67 -61.26
N PRO A 99 50.90 16.48 -62.59
CA PRO A 99 49.72 16.09 -63.37
C PRO A 99 48.98 14.84 -62.87
N HIS A 100 49.72 13.82 -62.41
CA HIS A 100 49.14 12.57 -61.90
C HIS A 100 48.39 12.78 -60.57
N LEU A 101 48.97 13.55 -59.64
CA LEU A 101 48.31 13.90 -58.37
C LEU A 101 47.10 14.78 -58.61
N SER A 102 47.21 15.82 -59.42
CA SER A 102 46.09 16.71 -59.73
C SER A 102 44.91 15.97 -60.37
N LEU A 103 45.17 14.99 -61.25
CA LEU A 103 44.14 14.13 -61.81
C LEU A 103 43.47 13.26 -60.72
N PHE A 104 44.26 12.66 -59.83
CA PHE A 104 43.75 11.84 -58.74
C PHE A 104 42.94 12.65 -57.71
N LEU A 105 43.41 13.82 -57.31
CA LEU A 105 42.69 14.74 -56.41
C LEU A 105 41.37 15.23 -57.05
N SER A 106 41.37 15.46 -58.36
CA SER A 106 40.15 15.78 -59.11
C SER A 106 39.16 14.61 -59.10
N PHE A 107 39.64 13.38 -59.24
CA PHE A 107 38.82 12.18 -59.09
C PHE A 107 38.22 12.06 -57.69
N LEU A 108 39.00 12.26 -56.63
CA LEU A 108 38.49 12.25 -55.24
C LEU A 108 37.44 13.34 -55.00
N SER A 109 37.61 14.52 -55.60
CA SER A 109 36.62 15.61 -55.54
C SER A 109 35.29 15.22 -56.20
N LEU A 110 35.33 14.49 -57.30
CA LEU A 110 34.12 13.96 -57.96
C LEU A 110 33.47 12.85 -57.13
N LEU A 111 34.28 11.97 -56.54
CA LEU A 111 33.82 10.89 -55.67
C LEU A 111 33.07 11.43 -54.44
N GLN A 112 33.54 12.53 -53.84
CA GLN A 112 32.90 13.16 -52.68
C GLN A 112 31.45 13.61 -52.96
N ARG A 113 31.13 13.99 -54.20
CA ARG A 113 29.74 14.33 -54.58
C ARG A 113 28.84 13.10 -54.55
N ALA A 114 29.33 11.98 -55.07
CA ALA A 114 28.61 10.71 -55.02
C ALA A 114 28.44 10.21 -53.57
N GLN A 115 29.48 10.36 -52.75
CA GLN A 115 29.45 10.06 -51.31
C GLN A 115 28.39 10.89 -50.58
N THR A 116 28.34 12.21 -50.83
CA THR A 116 27.34 13.11 -50.24
C THR A 116 25.93 12.67 -50.59
N GLN A 117 25.67 12.32 -51.85
CA GLN A 117 24.37 11.82 -52.27
C GLN A 117 24.03 10.47 -51.62
N LEU A 118 25.00 9.55 -51.55
CA LEU A 118 24.83 8.24 -50.91
C LEU A 118 24.47 8.40 -49.43
N ASN A 119 25.10 9.33 -48.73
CA ASN A 119 24.86 9.61 -47.32
C ASN A 119 23.48 10.24 -47.03
N THR A 120 22.73 10.70 -48.04
CA THR A 120 21.31 11.10 -47.85
C THR A 120 20.35 9.92 -47.70
N LEU A 121 20.81 8.69 -47.96
CA LEU A 121 19.97 7.48 -47.93
C LEU A 121 19.38 7.23 -46.55
N THR A 122 20.11 7.54 -45.47
CA THR A 122 19.67 7.35 -44.09
C THR A 122 18.43 8.19 -43.78
N GLN A 123 18.47 9.51 -44.04
CA GLN A 123 17.29 10.38 -43.87
C GLN A 123 16.11 9.91 -44.70
N ARG A 124 16.34 9.61 -45.98
CA ARG A 124 15.27 9.17 -46.89
C ARG A 124 14.64 7.86 -46.44
N HIS A 125 15.42 6.93 -45.91
CA HIS A 125 14.92 5.67 -45.38
C HIS A 125 14.10 5.87 -44.12
N LEU A 126 14.55 6.72 -43.19
CA LEU A 126 13.79 7.06 -41.98
C LEU A 126 12.48 7.76 -42.31
N ASP A 127 12.49 8.74 -43.22
CA ASP A 127 11.29 9.42 -43.68
C ASP A 127 10.31 8.44 -44.34
N PHE A 128 10.79 7.58 -45.23
CA PHE A 128 9.98 6.54 -45.86
C PHE A 128 9.37 5.59 -44.83
N TYR A 129 10.17 5.05 -43.91
CA TYR A 129 9.71 4.08 -42.93
C TYR A 129 8.70 4.69 -41.96
N TYR A 130 8.97 5.88 -41.41
CA TYR A 130 8.07 6.49 -40.43
C TYR A 130 6.84 7.15 -41.07
N GLN A 131 6.99 7.84 -42.19
CA GLN A 131 5.89 8.61 -42.79
C GLN A 131 5.08 7.79 -43.80
N GLU A 132 5.71 6.92 -44.59
CA GLU A 132 5.03 6.16 -45.64
C GLU A 132 4.65 4.73 -45.23
N VAL A 133 5.50 4.01 -44.48
CA VAL A 133 5.19 2.63 -44.04
C VAL A 133 4.35 2.63 -42.76
N LEU A 134 4.80 3.36 -41.73
CA LEU A 134 4.12 3.41 -40.43
C LEU A 134 3.04 4.49 -40.37
N HIS A 135 2.92 5.34 -41.40
CA HIS A 135 1.95 6.43 -41.47
C HIS A 135 1.94 7.34 -40.24
N MET A 136 3.10 7.54 -39.62
CA MET A 136 3.23 8.45 -38.48
C MET A 136 3.01 9.89 -38.94
N GLN A 137 2.09 10.58 -38.26
CA GLN A 137 1.82 12.00 -38.50
C GLN A 137 2.52 12.85 -37.45
N LYS A 138 3.12 13.96 -37.88
CA LYS A 138 3.66 14.96 -36.97
C LYS A 138 2.51 15.54 -36.14
N LYS A 139 2.63 15.49 -34.81
CA LYS A 139 1.64 16.08 -33.91
C LYS A 139 1.52 17.58 -34.18
N ALA A 140 0.28 18.08 -34.21
CA ALA A 140 0.02 19.51 -34.31
C ALA A 140 0.55 20.26 -33.07
N GLY A 141 0.90 21.54 -33.25
CA GLY A 141 1.25 22.40 -32.12
C GLY A 141 0.05 22.58 -31.18
N VAL A 142 0.29 22.44 -29.88
CA VAL A 142 -0.71 22.73 -28.84
C VAL A 142 -0.57 24.21 -28.46
N PRO A 143 -1.66 25.00 -28.43
CA PRO A 143 -1.58 26.41 -28.08
C PRO A 143 -1.15 26.63 -26.63
N ASP A 144 -0.36 27.67 -26.41
CA ASP A 144 0.13 28.05 -25.09
C ASP A 144 -1.01 28.56 -24.20
N ARG A 145 -0.85 28.41 -22.88
CA ARG A 145 -1.75 28.97 -21.87
C ARG A 145 -0.96 29.83 -20.90
N ILE A 146 -1.55 30.94 -20.47
CA ILE A 146 -0.96 31.86 -19.50
C ILE A 146 -1.99 32.21 -18.42
N ASN A 147 -1.51 32.49 -17.21
CA ASN A 147 -2.34 33.03 -16.14
C ASN A 147 -2.23 34.56 -16.13
N ILE A 148 -3.35 35.25 -15.96
CA ILE A 148 -3.41 36.71 -15.86
C ILE A 148 -4.07 37.11 -14.54
N LEU A 149 -3.50 38.09 -13.85
CA LEU A 149 -4.10 38.69 -12.67
C LEU A 149 -4.85 39.95 -13.08
N LEU A 150 -6.15 39.96 -12.84
CA LEU A 150 -7.02 41.10 -13.12
C LEU A 150 -7.32 41.83 -11.82
N LYS A 151 -7.02 43.14 -11.79
CA LYS A 151 -7.36 44.01 -10.67
C LYS A 151 -8.46 44.98 -11.11
N PRO A 152 -9.63 45.00 -10.45
CA PRO A 152 -10.66 45.98 -10.79
C PRO A 152 -10.21 47.38 -10.37
N GLN A 153 -10.82 48.41 -10.97
CA GLN A 153 -10.58 49.78 -10.53
C GLN A 153 -11.06 49.97 -9.06
N PRO A 154 -10.46 50.87 -8.26
CA PRO A 154 -10.78 51.02 -6.84
C PRO A 154 -12.27 51.27 -6.52
N ASN A 155 -13.03 51.84 -7.46
CA ASN A 155 -14.45 52.16 -7.30
C ASN A 155 -15.40 51.06 -7.82
N VAL A 156 -14.86 49.94 -8.31
CA VAL A 156 -15.63 48.80 -8.83
C VAL A 156 -15.53 47.66 -7.82
N ALA A 157 -16.66 47.28 -7.22
CA ALA A 157 -16.72 46.19 -6.25
C ALA A 157 -16.47 44.83 -6.92
N GLU A 158 -17.11 44.60 -8.07
CA GLU A 158 -16.95 43.39 -8.87
C GLU A 158 -17.17 43.68 -10.37
N SER A 159 -16.58 42.85 -11.24
CA SER A 159 -16.76 42.89 -12.69
C SER A 159 -16.69 41.49 -13.28
N LYS A 160 -17.63 41.14 -14.15
CA LYS A 160 -17.61 39.87 -14.89
C LYS A 160 -16.72 39.99 -16.14
N VAL A 161 -15.85 39.01 -16.34
CA VAL A 161 -15.06 38.79 -17.55
C VAL A 161 -15.54 37.48 -18.17
N PRO A 162 -16.30 37.52 -19.28
CA PRO A 162 -16.80 36.31 -19.93
C PRO A 162 -15.67 35.43 -20.48
N ALA A 163 -15.94 34.14 -20.62
CA ALA A 163 -15.13 33.23 -21.42
C ALA A 163 -14.99 33.76 -22.87
N GLY A 164 -13.83 33.57 -23.48
CA GLY A 164 -13.53 34.06 -24.82
C GLY A 164 -13.10 35.54 -24.89
N THR A 165 -12.92 36.22 -23.76
CA THR A 165 -12.44 37.60 -23.73
C THR A 165 -11.02 37.66 -24.26
N ALA A 166 -10.82 38.43 -25.34
CA ALA A 166 -9.53 38.54 -26.01
C ALA A 166 -8.54 39.41 -25.22
N VAL A 167 -7.33 38.89 -25.01
CA VAL A 167 -6.22 39.54 -24.30
C VAL A 167 -5.00 39.60 -25.22
N ASN A 168 -4.52 40.80 -25.51
CA ASN A 168 -3.37 41.01 -26.40
C ASN A 168 -2.06 40.94 -25.60
N ALA A 169 -1.13 40.07 -26.02
CA ALA A 169 0.18 39.85 -25.42
C ALA A 169 1.35 40.38 -26.30
N GLY A 170 1.04 41.28 -27.24
CA GLY A 170 2.00 41.90 -28.16
C GLY A 170 2.45 40.96 -29.30
N PRO A 171 3.30 41.46 -30.22
CA PRO A 171 3.73 40.72 -31.40
C PRO A 171 4.72 39.60 -31.08
N ASP A 172 4.70 38.55 -31.91
CA ASP A 172 5.69 37.48 -31.94
C ASP A 172 6.98 37.87 -32.67
N ALA A 173 7.93 36.94 -32.79
CA ALA A 173 9.22 37.16 -33.46
C ALA A 173 9.11 37.50 -34.96
N ILE A 174 7.95 37.26 -35.58
CA ILE A 174 7.67 37.53 -36.99
C ILE A 174 6.79 38.79 -37.13
N GLY A 175 6.46 39.45 -36.01
CA GLY A 175 5.71 40.71 -35.97
C GLY A 175 4.18 40.54 -35.93
N LYS A 176 3.66 39.34 -35.65
CA LYS A 176 2.22 39.06 -35.58
C LYS A 176 1.72 39.08 -34.14
N ASP A 177 0.63 39.80 -33.86
CA ASP A 177 0.04 39.88 -32.52
C ASP A 177 -0.38 38.52 -31.96
N ARG A 178 0.00 38.28 -30.70
CA ARG A 178 -0.43 37.12 -29.90
C ARG A 178 -1.69 37.48 -29.14
N ILE A 179 -2.79 36.82 -29.48
CA ILE A 179 -4.09 37.02 -28.85
C ILE A 179 -4.43 35.76 -28.06
N TYR A 180 -4.58 35.92 -26.75
CA TYR A 180 -5.10 34.89 -25.85
C TYR A 180 -6.59 35.12 -25.60
N GLN A 181 -7.27 34.08 -25.15
CA GLN A 181 -8.67 34.14 -24.76
C GLN A 181 -8.84 33.56 -23.35
N THR A 182 -9.76 34.11 -22.58
CA THR A 182 -10.14 33.53 -21.28
C THR A 182 -10.86 32.20 -21.50
N ASP A 183 -10.48 31.17 -20.74
CA ASP A 183 -11.05 29.82 -20.86
C ASP A 183 -12.46 29.74 -20.23
N GLU A 184 -12.74 30.56 -19.21
CA GLU A 184 -13.97 30.51 -18.41
C GLU A 184 -14.48 31.92 -18.02
N ASP A 185 -15.73 31.97 -17.57
CA ASP A 185 -16.33 33.17 -16.98
C ASP A 185 -15.69 33.45 -15.61
N LEU A 186 -15.09 34.63 -15.41
CA LEU A 186 -14.46 35.04 -14.15
C LEU A 186 -15.16 36.26 -13.54
N ILE A 187 -15.47 36.21 -12.25
CA ILE A 187 -15.89 37.40 -11.49
C ILE A 187 -14.68 37.96 -10.76
N VAL A 188 -14.23 39.15 -11.17
CA VAL A 188 -13.09 39.86 -10.59
C VAL A 188 -13.61 40.81 -9.51
N ASN A 189 -13.08 40.72 -8.29
CA ASN A 189 -13.46 41.57 -7.16
C ASN A 189 -12.23 42.20 -6.48
N GLN A 190 -12.44 42.89 -5.36
CA GLN A 190 -11.36 43.57 -4.60
C GLN A 190 -10.60 42.65 -3.62
N ALA A 191 -10.87 41.35 -3.61
CA ALA A 191 -10.15 40.42 -2.74
C ALA A 191 -8.67 40.37 -3.14
N GLN A 192 -7.80 40.43 -2.13
CA GLN A 192 -6.36 40.32 -2.30
C GLN A 192 -5.78 39.43 -1.20
N ILE A 193 -4.66 38.78 -1.52
CA ILE A 193 -3.88 38.04 -0.52
C ILE A 193 -3.30 39.06 0.46
N ALA A 194 -3.80 39.08 1.70
CA ALA A 194 -3.33 40.00 2.73
C ALA A 194 -2.02 39.52 3.37
N THR A 195 -1.92 38.22 3.62
CA THR A 195 -0.77 37.56 4.25
C THR A 195 -0.64 36.15 3.70
N LEU A 196 0.60 35.67 3.53
CA LEU A 196 0.90 34.30 3.14
C LEU A 196 1.78 33.66 4.22
N SER A 197 1.29 32.62 4.87
CA SER A 197 1.99 31.91 5.95
C SER A 197 2.04 30.43 5.65
N SER A 198 3.03 29.71 6.19
CA SER A 198 3.19 28.27 6.00
C SER A 198 3.50 27.57 7.31
N VAL A 199 3.13 26.30 7.42
CA VAL A 199 3.58 25.40 8.50
C VAL A 199 4.11 24.14 7.84
N PHE A 200 5.40 23.87 8.03
CA PHE A 200 6.02 22.63 7.58
C PHE A 200 6.06 21.62 8.72
N ALA A 201 5.49 20.45 8.51
CA ALA A 201 5.56 19.34 9.45
C ALA A 201 6.73 18.42 9.09
N GLU A 202 7.78 18.43 9.93
CA GLU A 202 8.87 17.48 9.80
C GLU A 202 8.43 16.15 10.43
N LYS A 203 8.34 15.14 9.58
CA LYS A 203 8.02 13.77 9.96
C LYS A 203 9.18 12.85 9.57
N GLU A 204 9.44 11.87 10.40
CA GLU A 204 10.27 10.72 10.08
C GLU A 204 9.34 9.54 9.76
N THR A 205 9.53 8.93 8.60
CA THR A 205 8.78 7.74 8.19
C THR A 205 9.71 6.55 8.21
N THR A 206 9.33 5.49 8.92
CA THR A 206 10.08 4.23 8.97
C THR A 206 9.27 3.14 8.28
N GLY A 207 9.81 2.56 7.20
CA GLY A 207 9.30 1.35 6.57
C GLY A 207 10.12 0.12 6.98
N PHE A 208 9.84 -1.01 6.33
CA PHE A 208 10.49 -2.30 6.66
C PHE A 208 12.01 -2.26 6.52
N LYS A 209 12.49 -1.64 5.43
CA LYS A 209 13.93 -1.53 5.16
C LYS A 209 14.62 -0.67 6.21
N GLU A 210 14.06 0.50 6.52
CA GLU A 210 14.62 1.42 7.51
C GLU A 210 14.64 0.80 8.91
N ALA A 211 13.60 0.04 9.29
CA ALA A 211 13.55 -0.68 10.56
C ALA A 211 14.65 -1.74 10.65
N ARG A 212 14.80 -2.57 9.61
CA ARG A 212 15.82 -3.62 9.51
C ARG A 212 17.24 -3.06 9.55
N GLU A 213 17.49 -1.98 8.82
CA GLU A 213 18.80 -1.34 8.68
C GLU A 213 19.10 -0.33 9.80
N SER A 214 18.17 -0.12 10.74
CA SER A 214 18.33 0.74 11.90
C SER A 214 19.62 0.42 12.65
N LYS A 215 20.30 1.44 13.18
CA LYS A 215 21.48 1.23 14.05
C LYS A 215 21.09 0.96 15.51
N LYS A 216 19.82 1.14 15.85
CA LYS A 216 19.29 0.97 17.20
C LYS A 216 18.76 -0.46 17.38
N GLY A 217 18.93 -1.00 18.58
CA GLY A 217 18.43 -2.32 18.96
C GLY A 217 19.22 -3.51 18.40
N THR A 218 18.89 -4.70 18.92
CA THR A 218 19.41 -6.01 18.49
C THR A 218 18.80 -6.45 17.16
N GLN A 219 19.30 -7.53 16.56
CA GLN A 219 18.73 -8.11 15.33
C GLN A 219 17.26 -8.51 15.55
N ASP A 220 16.98 -9.17 16.66
CA ASP A 220 15.65 -9.63 17.05
C ASP A 220 14.68 -8.46 17.26
N GLU A 221 15.12 -7.38 17.93
CA GLU A 221 14.32 -6.17 18.12
C GLU A 221 14.00 -5.48 16.79
N ARG A 222 14.94 -5.45 15.84
CA ARG A 222 14.69 -4.88 14.49
C ARG A 222 13.73 -5.74 13.69
N PHE A 223 13.80 -7.06 13.85
CA PHE A 223 12.87 -7.98 13.22
C PHE A 223 11.45 -7.76 13.77
N VAL A 224 11.28 -7.68 15.09
CA VAL A 224 10.00 -7.35 15.72
C VAL A 224 9.49 -5.98 15.26
N GLN A 225 10.34 -4.95 15.15
CA GLN A 225 9.94 -3.64 14.62
C GLN A 225 9.38 -3.70 13.20
N MET A 226 9.88 -4.59 12.33
CA MET A 226 9.27 -4.79 11.01
C MET A 226 7.84 -5.32 11.12
N LEU A 227 7.61 -6.27 12.02
CA LEU A 227 6.26 -6.78 12.28
C LEU A 227 5.39 -5.71 12.93
N GLU A 228 5.89 -4.90 13.86
CA GLU A 228 5.15 -3.77 14.45
C GLU A 228 4.71 -2.77 13.38
N ILE A 229 5.56 -2.47 12.39
CA ILE A 229 5.18 -1.61 11.26
C ILE A 229 4.00 -2.21 10.48
N ALA A 230 4.00 -3.51 10.21
CA ALA A 230 2.90 -4.16 9.49
C ALA A 230 1.64 -4.40 10.35
N LEU A 231 1.82 -4.85 11.59
CA LEU A 231 0.78 -5.48 12.40
C LEU A 231 0.48 -4.71 13.69
N GLY A 232 1.26 -3.69 14.03
CA GLY A 232 1.06 -2.83 15.19
C GLY A 232 -0.31 -2.16 15.27
N ASN A 233 -0.94 -2.19 16.44
CA ASN A 233 -2.32 -1.73 16.63
C ASN A 233 -2.37 -0.65 17.74
N PRO A 234 -3.02 0.51 17.54
CA PRO A 234 -3.87 0.90 16.40
C PRO A 234 -3.14 1.26 15.10
N LEU A 235 -1.92 1.80 15.16
CA LEU A 235 -1.19 2.37 14.03
C LEU A 235 0.08 1.57 13.65
N PRO A 236 0.56 1.68 12.40
CA PRO A 236 1.85 1.12 12.00
C PRO A 236 2.99 1.52 12.94
N GLY A 237 3.66 0.53 13.53
CA GLY A 237 4.78 0.72 14.43
C GLY A 237 4.41 0.78 15.92
N ASP A 238 3.12 0.63 16.25
CA ASP A 238 2.67 0.35 17.61
C ASP A 238 2.92 -1.13 17.98
N ALA A 239 2.67 -1.49 19.23
CA ALA A 239 2.85 -2.86 19.71
C ALA A 239 2.02 -3.87 18.90
N LEU A 240 2.58 -5.07 18.74
CA LEU A 240 1.89 -6.20 18.13
C LEU A 240 0.64 -6.57 18.93
N PRO A 241 -0.43 -7.07 18.26
CA PRO A 241 -1.62 -7.52 18.97
C PRO A 241 -1.26 -8.68 19.91
N GLN A 242 -1.85 -8.66 21.11
CA GLN A 242 -1.66 -9.74 22.08
C GLN A 242 -2.14 -11.07 21.49
N SER A 243 -1.29 -12.10 21.52
CA SER A 243 -1.66 -13.43 21.02
C SER A 243 -2.27 -14.28 22.13
N GLN A 244 -3.52 -14.71 21.94
CA GLN A 244 -4.20 -15.61 22.87
C GLN A 244 -3.83 -17.09 22.67
N ILE A 245 -3.06 -17.39 21.61
CA ILE A 245 -2.68 -18.75 21.20
C ILE A 245 -1.81 -19.40 22.28
N LEU A 246 -0.92 -18.61 22.88
CA LEU A 246 -0.10 -19.05 24.00
C LEU A 246 -0.82 -18.66 25.31
N SER A 247 -1.72 -19.53 25.80
CA SER A 247 -2.35 -19.34 27.11
C SER A 247 -1.32 -19.08 28.23
N GLY A 248 -1.40 -17.89 28.82
CA GLY A 248 -0.52 -17.42 29.89
C GLY A 248 0.10 -16.05 29.57
N VAL A 249 -0.48 -15.01 30.17
CA VAL A 249 -0.03 -13.60 30.26
C VAL A 249 -0.49 -12.71 29.10
N ASP A 250 -1.10 -11.58 29.47
CA ASP A 250 -1.23 -10.34 28.70
C ASP A 250 0.17 -9.76 28.39
N ALA A 251 1.03 -10.56 27.75
CA ALA A 251 2.42 -10.22 27.48
C ALA A 251 2.56 -9.65 26.06
N ASP A 252 3.36 -8.61 25.94
CA ASP A 252 3.76 -8.05 24.66
C ASP A 252 4.40 -9.15 23.80
N VAL A 253 3.99 -9.24 22.53
CA VAL A 253 4.55 -10.23 21.59
C VAL A 253 5.96 -9.82 21.22
N ASP A 254 6.94 -10.51 21.79
CA ASP A 254 8.37 -10.34 21.54
C ASP A 254 8.93 -11.43 20.61
N PHE A 255 10.24 -11.37 20.32
CA PHE A 255 10.88 -12.35 19.44
C PHE A 255 10.85 -13.79 20.00
N THR A 256 10.86 -13.94 21.33
CA THR A 256 10.72 -15.25 21.99
C THR A 256 9.35 -15.85 21.71
N THR A 257 8.31 -15.05 21.88
CA THR A 257 6.91 -15.40 21.60
C THR A 257 6.73 -15.82 20.14
N LEU A 258 7.30 -15.05 19.20
CA LEU A 258 7.28 -15.39 17.78
C LEU A 258 8.01 -16.71 17.47
N THR A 259 9.11 -17.00 18.17
CA THR A 259 9.85 -18.26 18.03
C THR A 259 9.03 -19.45 18.54
N ASP A 260 8.31 -19.29 19.66
CA ASP A 260 7.39 -20.32 20.17
C ASP A 260 6.23 -20.59 19.20
N LEU A 261 5.69 -19.54 18.57
CA LEU A 261 4.69 -19.67 17.51
C LEU A 261 5.28 -20.33 16.24
N ALA A 262 6.56 -20.09 15.93
CA ALA A 262 7.23 -20.75 14.80
C ALA A 262 7.31 -22.28 15.00
N LEU A 263 7.57 -22.73 16.23
CA LEU A 263 7.54 -24.16 16.57
C LEU A 263 6.17 -24.81 16.34
N LEU A 264 5.09 -24.05 16.55
CA LEU A 264 3.73 -24.49 16.25
C LEU A 264 3.55 -24.73 14.75
N THR A 265 4.09 -23.87 13.89
CA THR A 265 4.05 -24.07 12.43
C THR A 265 4.88 -25.27 11.97
N ASP A 266 6.09 -25.46 12.54
CA ASP A 266 6.99 -26.57 12.20
C ASP A 266 6.43 -27.94 12.59
N PHE A 267 5.67 -28.01 13.69
CA PHE A 267 5.14 -29.28 14.20
C PHE A 267 4.27 -30.06 13.20
N SER A 268 3.63 -29.38 12.25
CA SER A 268 2.88 -30.05 11.17
C SER A 268 3.79 -30.98 10.37
N GLU A 269 4.92 -30.47 9.89
CA GLU A 269 5.87 -31.24 9.08
C GLU A 269 6.78 -32.13 9.94
N SER A 270 7.30 -31.61 11.04
CA SER A 270 8.28 -32.33 11.86
C SER A 270 7.63 -33.40 12.74
N GLY A 271 6.47 -33.09 13.33
CA GLY A 271 5.73 -33.97 14.25
C GLY A 271 4.68 -34.83 13.55
N LEU A 272 3.75 -34.21 12.83
CA LEU A 272 2.64 -34.92 12.17
C LEU A 272 3.05 -35.57 10.85
N LYS A 273 4.21 -35.19 10.29
CA LYS A 273 4.65 -35.61 8.95
C LYS A 273 3.67 -35.23 7.85
N MET A 274 3.01 -34.09 8.03
CA MET A 274 2.03 -33.54 7.09
C MET A 274 2.42 -32.09 6.78
N PRO A 275 2.72 -31.74 5.53
CA PRO A 275 2.78 -30.35 5.10
C PRO A 275 1.49 -29.59 5.45
N LEU A 276 1.60 -28.28 5.67
CA LEU A 276 0.46 -27.45 6.12
C LEU A 276 -0.77 -27.54 5.18
N PHE A 277 -0.55 -27.66 3.87
CA PHE A 277 -1.65 -27.82 2.91
C PHE A 277 -2.37 -29.18 3.02
N GLU A 278 -1.65 -30.26 3.38
CA GLU A 278 -2.25 -31.57 3.63
C GLU A 278 -3.05 -31.56 4.93
N LEU A 279 -2.51 -30.92 5.98
CA LEU A 279 -3.22 -30.73 7.24
C LEU A 279 -4.51 -29.92 7.03
N ARG A 280 -4.45 -28.82 6.28
CA ARG A 280 -5.64 -28.01 5.91
C ARG A 280 -6.68 -28.85 5.17
N SER A 281 -6.23 -29.70 4.24
CA SER A 281 -7.11 -30.60 3.49
C SER A 281 -7.75 -31.66 4.39
N LEU A 282 -6.95 -32.30 5.25
CA LEU A 282 -7.40 -33.27 6.24
C LEU A 282 -8.49 -32.67 7.15
N MET A 283 -8.21 -31.51 7.73
CA MET A 283 -9.11 -30.84 8.66
C MET A 283 -10.37 -30.33 7.97
N LYS A 284 -10.29 -29.90 6.71
CA LYS A 284 -11.45 -29.56 5.89
C LYS A 284 -12.36 -30.77 5.66
N PHE A 285 -11.83 -31.92 5.29
CA PHE A 285 -12.62 -33.14 5.14
C PHE A 285 -13.19 -33.58 6.49
N LYS A 286 -12.38 -33.55 7.55
CA LYS A 286 -12.80 -33.94 8.90
C LYS A 286 -13.98 -33.12 9.40
N ARG A 287 -13.91 -31.78 9.37
CA ARG A 287 -15.00 -30.89 9.79
C ARG A 287 -16.27 -31.15 8.99
N ARG A 288 -16.15 -31.31 7.67
CA ARG A 288 -17.30 -31.65 6.81
C ARG A 288 -17.96 -32.99 7.19
N ARG A 289 -17.20 -34.00 7.62
CA ARG A 289 -17.75 -35.29 8.10
C ARG A 289 -18.32 -35.19 9.51
N ASP A 290 -17.81 -34.28 10.33
CA ASP A 290 -18.40 -34.00 11.64
C ASP A 290 -19.77 -33.32 11.50
N ASP A 291 -19.91 -32.43 10.52
CA ASP A 291 -21.14 -31.65 10.25
C ASP A 291 -22.14 -32.36 9.31
N SER A 292 -21.82 -33.51 8.71
CA SER A 292 -22.65 -34.17 7.69
C SER A 292 -23.86 -34.94 8.24
N SER A 293 -24.50 -34.43 9.29
CA SER A 293 -25.66 -35.09 9.92
C SER A 293 -26.87 -35.16 8.98
N GLU A 294 -27.03 -34.20 8.06
CA GLU A 294 -28.09 -34.21 7.05
C GLU A 294 -27.92 -35.34 6.02
N GLU A 295 -26.72 -35.54 5.47
CA GLU A 295 -26.46 -36.61 4.49
C GLU A 295 -26.74 -38.00 5.10
N TRP A 296 -26.37 -38.20 6.36
CA TRP A 296 -26.67 -39.42 7.10
C TRP A 296 -28.15 -39.57 7.40
N SER A 297 -28.84 -38.48 7.75
CA SER A 297 -30.30 -38.48 7.91
C SER A 297 -31.01 -38.89 6.62
N GLU A 298 -30.59 -38.36 5.47
CA GLU A 298 -31.15 -38.73 4.16
C GLU A 298 -30.93 -40.21 3.84
N ILE A 299 -29.71 -40.72 4.04
CA ILE A 299 -29.42 -42.16 3.87
C ILE A 299 -30.35 -43.00 4.75
N ASN A 300 -30.53 -42.63 6.02
CA ASN A 300 -31.39 -43.36 6.94
C ASN A 300 -32.88 -43.26 6.56
N VAL A 301 -33.33 -42.17 5.93
CA VAL A 301 -34.69 -42.06 5.36
C VAL A 301 -34.89 -43.06 4.23
N TYR A 302 -33.92 -43.19 3.31
CA TYR A 302 -34.00 -44.19 2.24
C TYR A 302 -34.00 -45.63 2.79
N LEU A 303 -33.21 -45.90 3.83
CA LEU A 303 -33.24 -47.20 4.53
C LEU A 303 -34.56 -47.45 5.25
N GLU A 304 -35.17 -46.42 5.84
CA GLU A 304 -36.49 -46.51 6.46
C GLU A 304 -37.58 -46.83 5.43
N MET A 305 -37.53 -46.23 4.24
CA MET A 305 -38.44 -46.55 3.14
C MET A 305 -38.34 -48.04 2.75
N ALA A 306 -37.12 -48.55 2.58
CA ALA A 306 -36.89 -49.97 2.32
C ALA A 306 -37.39 -50.86 3.46
N ALA A 307 -37.16 -50.48 4.72
CA ALA A 307 -37.60 -51.22 5.89
C ALA A 307 -39.13 -51.28 6.02
N ARG A 308 -39.84 -50.16 5.76
CA ARG A 308 -41.31 -50.10 5.72
C ARG A 308 -41.87 -51.06 4.68
N GLN A 309 -41.24 -51.09 3.50
CA GLN A 309 -41.64 -51.95 2.40
C GLN A 309 -41.42 -53.43 2.73
N LYS A 310 -40.24 -53.79 3.24
CA LYS A 310 -39.94 -55.16 3.69
C LYS A 310 -40.92 -55.68 4.74
N ARG A 311 -41.27 -54.84 5.72
CA ARG A 311 -42.13 -55.20 6.85
C ARG A 311 -43.63 -55.12 6.53
N GLY A 312 -44.01 -54.55 5.39
CA GLY A 312 -45.41 -54.24 5.07
C GLY A 312 -46.08 -53.28 6.07
N ASN A 313 -45.30 -52.43 6.74
CA ASN A 313 -45.76 -51.52 7.79
C ASN A 313 -45.38 -50.08 7.46
N ALA A 314 -46.31 -49.32 6.90
CA ALA A 314 -46.11 -47.92 6.52
C ALA A 314 -45.86 -46.98 7.71
N SER A 315 -46.18 -47.40 8.94
CA SER A 315 -45.95 -46.61 10.16
C SER A 315 -44.67 -47.01 10.90
N PHE A 316 -43.83 -47.86 10.32
CA PHE A 316 -42.53 -48.21 10.89
C PHE A 316 -41.60 -46.99 10.88
N VAL A 317 -40.93 -46.74 12.01
CA VAL A 317 -39.91 -45.71 12.19
C VAL A 317 -38.57 -46.41 12.37
N PHE A 318 -37.55 -45.99 11.62
CA PHE A 318 -36.22 -46.59 11.68
C PHE A 318 -35.33 -45.80 12.64
N GLU A 319 -34.96 -46.42 13.76
CA GLU A 319 -34.07 -45.83 14.77
C GLU A 319 -32.73 -46.59 14.81
N PRO A 320 -31.73 -46.18 14.02
CA PRO A 320 -30.41 -46.82 14.02
C PRO A 320 -29.65 -46.56 15.32
N LEU A 321 -28.92 -47.58 15.80
CA LEU A 321 -28.05 -47.49 16.99
C LEU A 321 -26.90 -46.50 16.79
N ASP A 322 -26.33 -46.50 15.58
CA ASP A 322 -25.36 -45.52 15.12
C ASP A 322 -25.83 -44.99 13.75
N PRO A 323 -26.42 -43.78 13.68
CA PRO A 323 -26.91 -43.20 12.43
C PRO A 323 -25.85 -43.07 11.33
N ARG A 324 -24.56 -43.15 11.67
CA ARG A 324 -23.42 -42.98 10.74
C ARG A 324 -22.81 -44.30 10.28
N ASN A 325 -23.37 -45.45 10.68
CA ASN A 325 -22.88 -46.77 10.27
C ASN A 325 -23.78 -47.36 9.17
N PHE A 326 -23.42 -47.11 7.91
CA PHE A 326 -24.21 -47.56 6.76
C PHE A 326 -24.48 -49.07 6.78
N ASP A 327 -23.45 -49.90 6.96
CA ASP A 327 -23.58 -51.36 6.85
C ASP A 327 -24.45 -51.93 7.99
N ALA A 328 -24.24 -51.47 9.22
CA ALA A 328 -25.08 -51.86 10.35
C ALA A 328 -26.54 -51.43 10.13
N ASN A 329 -26.75 -50.23 9.60
CA ASN A 329 -28.09 -49.69 9.35
C ASN A 329 -28.79 -50.39 8.19
N LEU A 330 -28.07 -50.75 7.13
CA LEU A 330 -28.59 -51.54 6.01
C LEU A 330 -29.02 -52.93 6.49
N ILE A 331 -28.19 -53.61 7.29
CA ILE A 331 -28.50 -54.91 7.87
C ILE A 331 -29.72 -54.82 8.79
N ALA A 332 -29.81 -53.76 9.60
CA ALA A 332 -30.95 -53.54 10.50
C ALA A 332 -32.26 -53.24 9.73
N ALA A 333 -32.19 -52.44 8.67
CA ALA A 333 -33.32 -52.13 7.80
C ALA A 333 -33.84 -53.38 7.08
N LEU A 334 -32.93 -54.23 6.61
CA LEU A 334 -33.24 -55.47 5.89
C LEU A 334 -33.42 -56.69 6.81
N GLU A 335 -33.33 -56.54 8.13
CA GLU A 335 -33.31 -57.63 9.14
C GLU A 335 -32.41 -58.83 8.74
N GLY A 336 -31.23 -58.52 8.19
CA GLY A 336 -30.31 -59.50 7.64
C GLY A 336 -29.35 -58.86 6.64
N ALA A 337 -28.19 -59.48 6.45
CA ALA A 337 -27.26 -59.04 5.42
C ALA A 337 -27.84 -59.33 4.02
N PRO A 338 -27.69 -58.43 3.04
CA PRO A 338 -28.06 -58.71 1.66
C PRO A 338 -27.35 -59.96 1.14
N ASP A 339 -28.11 -60.92 0.60
CA ASP A 339 -27.56 -62.09 -0.07
C ASP A 339 -27.47 -61.83 -1.57
N TYR A 340 -26.28 -61.54 -2.08
CA TYR A 340 -26.03 -61.31 -3.52
C TYR A 340 -25.99 -62.62 -4.34
N GLY A 341 -26.27 -63.77 -3.71
CA GLY A 341 -26.34 -65.07 -4.37
C GLY A 341 -27.28 -65.05 -5.58
N GLY A 342 -26.73 -65.39 -6.75
CA GLY A 342 -27.47 -65.38 -8.02
C GLY A 342 -27.13 -64.23 -8.96
N LEU A 343 -26.43 -63.18 -8.49
CA LEU A 343 -25.88 -62.13 -9.33
C LEU A 343 -24.40 -62.42 -9.67
N THR A 344 -24.08 -62.56 -10.95
CA THR A 344 -22.69 -62.73 -11.39
C THR A 344 -21.89 -61.45 -11.17
N GLU A 345 -20.68 -61.56 -10.58
CA GLU A 345 -19.74 -60.44 -10.36
C GLU A 345 -20.20 -59.37 -9.36
N VAL A 346 -21.29 -59.61 -8.62
CA VAL A 346 -21.77 -58.71 -7.57
C VAL A 346 -21.57 -59.38 -6.22
N THR A 347 -20.75 -58.76 -5.36
CA THR A 347 -20.42 -59.29 -4.02
C THR A 347 -20.63 -58.25 -2.92
N THR A 348 -20.87 -57.00 -3.30
CA THR A 348 -21.09 -55.86 -2.40
C THR A 348 -22.17 -54.95 -2.99
N ILE A 349 -22.72 -54.08 -2.15
CA ILE A 349 -23.70 -53.07 -2.59
C ILE A 349 -23.10 -52.06 -3.57
N ASP A 350 -21.78 -51.80 -3.48
CA ASP A 350 -21.07 -50.90 -4.40
C ASP A 350 -20.89 -51.54 -5.80
N HIS A 351 -20.60 -52.85 -5.86
CA HIS A 351 -20.62 -53.61 -7.13
C HIS A 351 -22.03 -53.59 -7.74
N LEU A 352 -23.05 -53.72 -6.89
CA LEU A 352 -24.44 -53.67 -7.29
C LEU A 352 -24.81 -52.31 -7.91
N TYR A 353 -24.39 -51.20 -7.29
CA TYR A 353 -24.56 -49.85 -7.85
C TYR A 353 -23.80 -49.62 -9.16
N THR A 354 -22.59 -50.17 -9.28
CA THR A 354 -21.78 -50.08 -10.50
C THR A 354 -22.48 -50.75 -11.68
N GLN A 355 -23.20 -51.83 -11.42
CA GLN A 355 -23.90 -52.65 -12.42
C GLN A 355 -25.41 -52.39 -12.49
N ARG A 356 -25.88 -51.25 -11.97
CA ARG A 356 -27.30 -50.83 -11.83
C ARG A 356 -28.16 -50.90 -13.10
N ASP A 357 -27.54 -50.96 -14.27
CA ASP A 357 -28.24 -50.97 -15.56
C ASP A 357 -28.68 -52.38 -15.98
N ARG A 358 -28.13 -53.43 -15.36
CA ARG A 358 -28.52 -54.83 -15.63
C ARG A 358 -29.91 -55.14 -15.07
N GLU A 359 -30.69 -55.92 -15.82
CA GLU A 359 -32.09 -56.21 -15.48
C GLU A 359 -32.24 -57.10 -14.24
N ASP A 360 -31.32 -58.05 -14.05
CA ASP A 360 -31.26 -58.89 -12.85
C ASP A 360 -30.90 -58.06 -11.60
N VAL A 361 -30.00 -57.09 -11.72
CA VAL A 361 -29.68 -56.13 -10.66
C VAL A 361 -30.86 -55.23 -10.31
N LYS A 362 -31.60 -54.71 -11.30
CA LYS A 362 -32.81 -53.91 -11.05
C LYS A 362 -33.88 -54.70 -10.29
N THR A 363 -34.08 -55.94 -10.70
CA THR A 363 -35.00 -56.87 -10.03
C THR A 363 -34.54 -57.11 -8.59
N PHE A 364 -33.24 -57.31 -8.37
CA PHE A 364 -32.66 -57.46 -7.03
C PHE A 364 -32.87 -56.23 -6.14
N ILE A 365 -32.64 -55.02 -6.65
CA ILE A 365 -32.86 -53.77 -5.90
C ILE A 365 -34.32 -53.68 -5.43
N ARG A 366 -35.27 -54.03 -6.30
CA ARG A 366 -36.69 -53.97 -5.99
C ARG A 366 -37.13 -55.07 -5.02
N GLU A 367 -36.74 -56.31 -5.29
CA GLU A 367 -37.30 -57.49 -4.61
C GLU A 367 -36.50 -57.93 -3.37
N GLN A 368 -35.18 -57.73 -3.36
CA GLN A 368 -34.30 -58.16 -2.26
C GLN A 368 -33.85 -57.00 -1.37
N LEU A 369 -33.64 -55.81 -1.94
CA LEU A 369 -33.33 -54.59 -1.17
C LEU A 369 -34.58 -53.73 -0.84
N TYR A 370 -35.76 -54.11 -1.36
CA TYR A 370 -37.05 -53.47 -1.08
C TYR A 370 -37.15 -51.98 -1.46
N PHE A 371 -36.38 -51.55 -2.46
CA PHE A 371 -36.52 -50.22 -3.07
C PHE A 371 -37.49 -50.27 -4.25
N ASP A 372 -38.75 -49.88 -4.01
CA ASP A 372 -39.80 -49.86 -5.05
C ASP A 372 -39.43 -48.96 -6.24
N ASN A 373 -38.85 -47.80 -5.95
CA ASN A 373 -38.30 -46.87 -6.93
C ASN A 373 -36.77 -47.01 -6.99
N GLN A 374 -36.24 -47.29 -8.17
CA GLN A 374 -34.80 -47.41 -8.37
C GLN A 374 -34.06 -46.08 -8.10
N ASP A 375 -34.69 -44.93 -8.35
CA ASP A 375 -34.05 -43.62 -8.15
C ASP A 375 -33.72 -43.36 -6.67
N ASP A 376 -34.51 -43.89 -5.74
CA ASP A 376 -34.28 -43.75 -4.30
C ASP A 376 -33.00 -44.50 -3.88
N PHE A 377 -32.83 -45.73 -4.39
CA PHE A 377 -31.58 -46.49 -4.20
C PHE A 377 -30.38 -45.75 -4.80
N LEU A 378 -30.53 -45.19 -6.00
CA LEU A 378 -29.45 -44.45 -6.66
C LEU A 378 -29.09 -43.16 -5.91
N ALA A 379 -30.07 -42.44 -5.36
CA ALA A 379 -29.86 -41.25 -4.55
C ALA A 379 -29.10 -41.60 -3.26
N MET A 380 -29.55 -42.63 -2.52
CA MET A 380 -28.86 -43.14 -1.34
C MET A 380 -27.40 -43.52 -1.65
N MET A 381 -27.17 -44.29 -2.72
CA MET A 381 -25.82 -44.74 -3.09
C MET A 381 -24.92 -43.59 -3.55
N ARG A 382 -25.45 -42.53 -4.17
CA ARG A 382 -24.66 -41.34 -4.49
C ARG A 382 -24.15 -40.64 -3.23
N LEU A 383 -24.99 -40.53 -2.20
CA LEU A 383 -24.60 -39.97 -0.90
C LEU A 383 -23.55 -40.85 -0.22
N LYS A 384 -23.79 -42.16 -0.13
CA LYS A 384 -22.82 -43.12 0.43
C LYS A 384 -21.46 -43.03 -0.26
N LEU A 385 -21.42 -43.13 -1.60
CA LEU A 385 -20.15 -43.07 -2.35
C LEU A 385 -19.44 -41.73 -2.23
N LYS A 386 -20.17 -40.63 -2.04
CA LYS A 386 -19.57 -39.33 -1.72
C LYS A 386 -18.93 -39.36 -0.33
N ILE A 387 -19.61 -39.93 0.66
CA ILE A 387 -19.08 -40.10 2.03
C ILE A 387 -17.84 -40.98 2.05
N ASP A 388 -17.89 -42.15 1.40
CA ASP A 388 -16.78 -43.09 1.33
C ASP A 388 -15.54 -42.45 0.68
N LYS A 389 -15.71 -41.73 -0.43
CA LYS A 389 -14.59 -41.03 -1.11
C LYS A 389 -13.90 -40.00 -0.24
N GLU A 390 -14.63 -39.29 0.62
CA GLU A 390 -14.03 -38.31 1.52
C GLU A 390 -13.29 -39.01 2.68
N TRP A 391 -13.81 -40.12 3.20
CA TRP A 391 -13.09 -40.94 4.17
C TRP A 391 -11.84 -41.60 3.57
N ASP A 392 -11.91 -42.05 2.32
CA ASP A 392 -10.75 -42.53 1.58
C ASP A 392 -9.69 -41.42 1.44
N ALA A 393 -10.09 -40.19 1.14
CA ALA A 393 -9.17 -39.05 1.07
C ALA A 393 -8.52 -38.76 2.44
N ILE A 394 -9.29 -38.79 3.54
CA ILE A 394 -8.77 -38.67 4.91
C ILE A 394 -7.73 -39.77 5.17
N ASN A 395 -8.08 -41.03 4.93
CA ASN A 395 -7.21 -42.17 5.20
C ASN A 395 -5.98 -42.21 4.28
N GLN A 396 -6.05 -41.69 3.06
CA GLN A 396 -4.90 -41.53 2.17
C GLN A 396 -3.89 -40.52 2.71
N ILE A 397 -4.36 -39.36 3.21
CA ILE A 397 -3.49 -38.37 3.85
C ILE A 397 -2.83 -38.98 5.09
N LEU A 398 -3.60 -39.66 5.93
CA LEU A 398 -3.08 -40.34 7.11
C LEU A 398 -2.06 -41.43 6.75
N GLN A 399 -2.32 -42.23 5.71
CA GLN A 399 -1.40 -43.26 5.24
C GLN A 399 -0.06 -42.65 4.78
N GLU A 400 -0.09 -41.54 4.04
CA GLU A 400 1.14 -40.88 3.59
C GLU A 400 1.95 -40.32 4.76
N ALA A 401 1.28 -39.66 5.71
CA ALA A 401 1.91 -39.26 6.97
C ALA A 401 2.53 -40.46 7.71
N GLY A 402 1.84 -41.61 7.71
CA GLY A 402 2.32 -42.86 8.29
C GLY A 402 3.53 -43.47 7.56
N ARG A 403 3.61 -43.34 6.24
CA ARG A 403 4.77 -43.73 5.42
C ARG A 403 5.98 -42.87 5.74
N LEU A 404 5.79 -41.55 5.78
CA LEU A 404 6.83 -40.58 6.12
C LEU A 404 7.35 -40.77 7.54
N LYS A 405 6.45 -40.99 8.52
CA LYS A 405 6.82 -41.23 9.92
C LYS A 405 7.71 -42.45 10.09
N ARG A 406 7.43 -43.51 9.34
CA ARG A 406 8.17 -44.80 9.43
C ARG A 406 9.32 -44.89 8.45
N ASN A 407 9.48 -43.92 7.55
CA ASN A 407 10.36 -44.00 6.39
C ASN A 407 10.14 -45.30 5.59
N ASN A 408 8.86 -45.66 5.36
CA ASN A 408 8.45 -46.91 4.70
C ASN A 408 7.35 -46.63 3.66
N SER A 409 7.72 -46.59 2.38
CA SER A 409 6.79 -46.36 1.28
C SER A 409 5.78 -47.48 1.05
N ALA A 410 6.03 -48.69 1.58
CA ALA A 410 5.14 -49.83 1.49
C ALA A 410 4.09 -49.88 2.63
N TYR A 411 4.12 -48.93 3.57
CA TYR A 411 3.11 -48.85 4.62
C TYR A 411 1.72 -48.60 4.02
N LEU A 412 0.75 -49.38 4.50
CA LEU A 412 -0.67 -49.27 4.21
C LEU A 412 -1.40 -49.13 5.54
N LEU A 413 -2.30 -48.15 5.63
CA LEU A 413 -3.19 -48.00 6.77
C LEU A 413 -4.28 -49.06 6.67
N GLN A 414 -4.47 -49.89 7.70
CA GLN A 414 -5.50 -50.94 7.71
C GLN A 414 -6.55 -50.64 8.78
N PRO A 415 -7.46 -49.69 8.51
CA PRO A 415 -8.41 -49.25 9.51
C PRO A 415 -9.43 -50.36 9.83
N ASP A 416 -9.60 -50.68 11.12
CA ASP A 416 -10.70 -51.54 11.59
C ASP A 416 -12.07 -50.93 11.23
N ASN A 417 -12.17 -49.60 11.29
CA ASN A 417 -13.28 -48.79 10.79
C ASN A 417 -12.73 -47.60 9.99
N SER A 418 -13.01 -47.55 8.69
CA SER A 418 -12.54 -46.48 7.80
C SER A 418 -13.03 -45.08 8.19
N SER A 419 -14.11 -44.99 8.97
CA SER A 419 -14.70 -43.75 9.48
C SER A 419 -14.28 -43.37 10.91
N ASP A 420 -13.46 -44.18 11.59
CA ASP A 420 -12.90 -43.84 12.91
C ASP A 420 -11.62 -43.02 12.77
N PHE A 421 -11.77 -41.71 12.58
CA PHE A 421 -10.65 -40.80 12.44
C PHE A 421 -9.63 -40.89 13.59
N SER A 422 -10.09 -40.99 14.84
CA SER A 422 -9.21 -40.95 16.01
C SER A 422 -8.33 -42.20 16.07
N SER A 423 -8.92 -43.38 15.81
CA SER A 423 -8.17 -44.63 15.73
C SER A 423 -7.21 -44.61 14.55
N ASN A 424 -7.67 -44.20 13.36
CA ASN A 424 -6.88 -44.20 12.13
C ASN A 424 -5.71 -43.20 12.20
N LEU A 425 -5.92 -42.03 12.82
CA LEU A 425 -4.88 -41.05 13.11
C LEU A 425 -3.82 -41.66 14.04
N ASN A 426 -4.25 -42.29 15.13
CA ASN A 426 -3.33 -42.91 16.08
C ASN A 426 -2.57 -44.10 15.47
N GLU A 427 -3.18 -44.87 14.59
CA GLU A 427 -2.49 -45.94 13.86
C GLU A 427 -1.47 -45.36 12.87
N ALA A 428 -1.85 -44.33 12.11
CA ALA A 428 -0.99 -43.69 11.14
C ALA A 428 0.21 -43.00 11.78
N ILE A 429 -0.02 -42.11 12.75
CA ILE A 429 1.01 -41.22 13.29
C ILE A 429 1.23 -41.38 14.80
N GLY A 430 0.69 -42.40 15.45
CA GLY A 430 0.84 -42.62 16.91
C GLY A 430 0.16 -41.55 17.76
N PRO A 431 0.38 -41.58 19.09
CA PRO A 431 -0.09 -40.52 19.97
C PRO A 431 0.59 -39.21 19.60
N LEU A 432 -0.17 -38.11 19.69
CA LEU A 432 0.34 -36.76 19.48
C LEU A 432 1.36 -36.43 20.59
N ALA A 433 2.64 -36.63 20.30
CA ALA A 433 3.75 -36.30 21.18
C ALA A 433 4.38 -34.97 20.74
N SER A 434 3.68 -33.85 20.99
CA SER A 434 4.19 -32.51 20.67
C SER A 434 5.28 -32.07 21.68
N PRO A 435 6.38 -31.45 21.22
CA PRO A 435 7.37 -30.81 22.09
C PRO A 435 6.83 -29.58 22.84
N LEU A 436 5.63 -29.08 22.52
CA LEU A 436 4.99 -27.90 23.14
C LEU A 436 4.18 -28.22 24.43
N ILE A 437 4.43 -29.39 25.05
CA ILE A 437 3.97 -29.85 26.38
C ILE A 437 2.49 -29.53 26.70
N GLY A 438 1.60 -30.48 26.42
CA GLY A 438 0.28 -30.59 27.07
C GLY A 438 -0.82 -29.59 26.69
N ARG A 439 -0.55 -28.62 25.79
CA ARG A 439 -1.52 -27.58 25.38
C ARG A 439 -2.56 -28.06 24.37
N PHE A 440 -2.16 -28.91 23.42
CA PHE A 440 -3.04 -29.37 22.35
C PHE A 440 -3.45 -30.82 22.60
N GLN A 441 -4.66 -31.01 23.13
CA GLN A 441 -5.18 -32.33 23.52
C GLN A 441 -5.46 -33.23 22.30
N ASN A 442 -5.72 -32.63 21.15
CA ASN A 442 -5.99 -33.32 19.89
C ASN A 442 -5.60 -32.44 18.70
N ILE A 443 -5.64 -33.02 17.49
CA ILE A 443 -5.28 -32.33 16.25
C ILE A 443 -6.23 -31.17 15.90
N ALA A 444 -7.48 -31.19 16.37
CA ALA A 444 -8.43 -30.10 16.13
C ALA A 444 -8.04 -28.84 16.92
N VAL A 445 -7.70 -28.96 18.20
CA VAL A 445 -7.22 -27.81 19.00
C VAL A 445 -5.91 -27.26 18.45
N TYR A 446 -5.03 -28.15 17.95
CA TYR A 446 -3.81 -27.71 17.27
C TYR A 446 -4.11 -26.92 15.99
N TYR A 447 -5.06 -27.39 15.17
CA TYR A 447 -5.42 -26.72 13.94
C TYR A 447 -6.13 -25.37 14.19
N GLU A 448 -6.99 -25.30 15.21
CA GLU A 448 -7.59 -24.02 15.67
C GLU A 448 -6.54 -23.00 16.10
N ALA A 449 -5.43 -23.44 16.69
CA ALA A 449 -4.32 -22.56 17.03
C ALA A 449 -3.57 -22.02 15.79
N LEU A 450 -3.46 -22.82 14.72
CA LEU A 450 -2.94 -22.33 13.43
C LEU A 450 -3.90 -21.31 12.81
N GLU A 451 -5.21 -21.56 12.83
CA GLU A 451 -6.21 -20.59 12.35
C GLU A 451 -6.22 -19.29 13.16
N ALA A 452 -6.03 -19.39 14.48
CA ALA A 452 -5.85 -18.22 15.33
C ALA A 452 -4.59 -17.43 14.97
N LEU A 453 -3.49 -18.11 14.63
CA LEU A 453 -2.27 -17.45 14.14
C LEU A 453 -2.52 -16.68 12.85
N GLU A 454 -3.24 -17.28 11.90
CA GLU A 454 -3.57 -16.62 10.64
C GLU A 454 -4.44 -15.38 10.86
N ARG A 455 -5.40 -15.47 11.78
CA ARG A 455 -6.26 -14.35 12.15
C ARG A 455 -5.50 -13.23 12.86
N ASP A 456 -4.64 -13.56 13.82
CA ASP A 456 -3.96 -12.58 14.67
C ASP A 456 -2.85 -11.84 13.89
N PHE A 457 -2.18 -12.52 12.95
CA PHE A 457 -1.08 -11.96 12.13
C PHE A 457 -1.49 -11.59 10.70
N TYR A 458 -2.73 -11.84 10.29
CA TYR A 458 -3.29 -11.51 8.97
C TYR A 458 -2.51 -12.10 7.78
N MET A 459 -1.79 -13.20 8.00
CA MET A 459 -1.00 -13.90 7.00
C MET A 459 -1.21 -15.41 7.12
N SER A 460 -0.95 -16.18 6.06
CA SER A 460 -1.05 -17.63 6.15
C SER A 460 0.02 -18.22 7.07
N THR A 461 -0.24 -19.42 7.60
CA THR A 461 0.70 -20.15 8.44
C THR A 461 2.03 -20.41 7.72
N GLU A 462 1.99 -20.68 6.40
CA GLU A 462 3.17 -20.87 5.56
C GLU A 462 4.00 -19.58 5.45
N SER A 463 3.32 -18.44 5.23
CA SER A 463 3.98 -17.12 5.18
C SER A 463 4.62 -16.75 6.51
N PHE A 464 3.94 -17.03 7.63
CA PHE A 464 4.50 -16.85 8.97
C PHE A 464 5.72 -17.74 9.21
N SER A 465 5.62 -19.03 8.85
CA SER A 465 6.74 -19.98 8.98
C SER A 465 7.95 -19.53 8.18
N TYR A 466 7.76 -19.12 6.92
CA TYR A 466 8.82 -18.57 6.08
C TYR A 466 9.46 -17.31 6.68
N LEU A 467 8.62 -16.37 7.15
CA LEU A 467 9.07 -15.15 7.80
C LEU A 467 9.97 -15.47 9.01
N MET A 468 9.57 -16.41 9.86
CA MET A 468 10.36 -16.82 11.03
C MET A 468 11.64 -17.57 10.66
N GLN A 469 11.61 -18.41 9.62
CA GLN A 469 12.83 -19.02 9.08
C GLN A 469 13.84 -17.98 8.62
N VAL A 470 13.40 -16.85 8.07
CA VAL A 470 14.28 -15.73 7.70
C VAL A 470 14.78 -14.99 8.94
N GLY A 471 13.91 -14.69 9.91
CA GLY A 471 14.28 -14.01 11.15
C GLY A 471 15.32 -14.77 11.99
N LEU A 472 15.27 -16.09 11.98
CA LEU A 472 16.19 -16.98 12.72
C LEU A 472 17.53 -17.24 12.00
N LYS A 473 17.72 -16.78 10.76
CA LYS A 473 18.99 -16.93 10.03
C LYS A 473 20.01 -15.87 10.50
N ASP A 474 21.26 -16.29 10.69
CA ASP A 474 22.37 -15.37 11.02
C ASP A 474 22.63 -14.31 9.92
N ALA A 475 22.47 -14.69 8.64
CA ALA A 475 22.75 -13.82 7.50
C ALA A 475 21.76 -14.06 6.34
N PRO A 476 20.55 -13.47 6.39
CA PRO A 476 19.58 -13.62 5.32
C PRO A 476 20.02 -12.91 4.03
N SER A 477 19.65 -13.48 2.89
CA SER A 477 19.95 -12.91 1.57
C SER A 477 19.06 -11.71 1.23
N THR A 478 19.42 -10.95 0.19
CA THR A 478 18.56 -9.87 -0.33
C THR A 478 17.22 -10.38 -0.86
N TRP A 479 17.21 -11.60 -1.41
CA TRP A 479 15.98 -12.26 -1.84
C TRP A 479 15.09 -12.64 -0.65
N ASP A 480 15.68 -13.18 0.43
CA ASP A 480 14.93 -13.50 1.65
C ASP A 480 14.21 -12.25 2.17
N TRP A 481 14.92 -11.12 2.23
CA TRP A 481 14.34 -9.86 2.67
C TRP A 481 13.26 -9.32 1.73
N SER A 482 13.44 -9.43 0.42
CA SER A 482 12.41 -9.02 -0.53
C SER A 482 11.11 -9.81 -0.33
N LYS A 483 11.21 -11.10 0.01
CA LYS A 483 10.03 -11.94 0.25
C LYS A 483 9.39 -11.66 1.61
N VAL A 484 10.19 -11.38 2.65
CA VAL A 484 9.66 -10.91 3.94
C VAL A 484 8.91 -9.60 3.77
N ASP A 485 9.46 -8.64 3.02
CA ASP A 485 8.81 -7.35 2.77
C ASP A 485 7.45 -7.54 2.03
N GLU A 486 7.37 -8.50 1.09
CA GLU A 486 6.12 -8.86 0.39
C GLU A 486 5.09 -9.48 1.34
N VAL A 487 5.50 -10.45 2.17
CA VAL A 487 4.64 -11.11 3.16
C VAL A 487 4.08 -10.10 4.17
N LEU A 488 4.93 -9.21 4.68
CA LEU A 488 4.52 -8.18 5.64
C LEU A 488 3.61 -7.14 5.01
N LEU A 489 3.84 -6.78 3.74
CA LEU A 489 2.96 -5.89 3.00
C LEU A 489 1.57 -6.51 2.82
N GLU A 490 1.50 -7.76 2.38
CA GLU A 490 0.24 -8.50 2.22
C GLU A 490 -0.49 -8.61 3.56
N ALA A 491 0.22 -8.93 4.64
CA ALA A 491 -0.37 -9.01 5.97
C ALA A 491 -0.94 -7.67 6.46
N TYR A 492 -0.23 -6.57 6.23
CA TYR A 492 -0.75 -5.22 6.52
C TYR A 492 -2.02 -4.93 5.70
N GLN A 493 -2.03 -5.25 4.41
CA GLN A 493 -3.19 -5.02 3.55
C GLN A 493 -4.39 -5.85 3.99
N ASN A 494 -4.19 -7.12 4.32
CA ASN A 494 -5.21 -8.00 4.89
C ASN A 494 -5.77 -7.45 6.21
N LYS A 495 -4.90 -6.92 7.07
CA LYS A 495 -5.31 -6.25 8.30
C LYS A 495 -6.16 -5.00 8.05
N VAL A 496 -5.76 -4.15 7.10
CA VAL A 496 -6.55 -2.96 6.72
C VAL A 496 -7.93 -3.37 6.21
N VAL A 497 -7.99 -4.37 5.32
CA VAL A 497 -9.26 -4.91 4.80
C VAL A 497 -10.11 -5.49 5.93
N SER A 498 -9.53 -6.29 6.82
CA SER A 498 -10.25 -6.88 7.96
C SER A 498 -10.82 -5.82 8.91
N LYS A 499 -10.06 -4.75 9.22
CA LYS A 499 -10.58 -3.61 10.00
C LYS A 499 -11.77 -2.93 9.31
N ARG A 500 -11.71 -2.74 8.00
CA ARG A 500 -12.82 -2.15 7.22
C ARG A 500 -14.05 -3.07 7.23
N GLN A 501 -13.87 -4.37 7.04
CA GLN A 501 -14.94 -5.36 7.14
C GLN A 501 -15.58 -5.38 8.53
N ALA A 502 -14.79 -5.26 9.61
CA ALA A 502 -15.31 -5.18 10.97
C ALA A 502 -16.18 -3.92 11.20
N VAL A 503 -15.84 -2.78 10.59
CA VAL A 503 -16.69 -1.57 10.61
C VAL A 503 -18.01 -1.82 9.90
N LEU A 504 -17.99 -2.49 8.73
CA LEU A 504 -19.21 -2.86 8.01
C LEU A 504 -20.07 -3.81 8.85
N GLN A 505 -19.45 -4.82 9.46
CA GLN A 505 -20.13 -5.78 10.33
C GLN A 505 -20.82 -5.08 11.52
N ALA A 506 -20.08 -4.22 12.25
CA ALA A 506 -20.62 -3.47 13.37
C ALA A 506 -21.78 -2.55 12.95
N LEU A 507 -21.69 -1.95 11.75
CA LEU A 507 -22.78 -1.13 11.21
C LEU A 507 -24.02 -1.99 10.87
N ARG A 508 -23.85 -3.16 10.27
CA ARG A 508 -24.95 -4.10 9.98
C ARG A 508 -25.64 -4.55 11.26
N GLU A 509 -24.87 -4.89 12.28
CA GLU A 509 -25.41 -5.35 13.57
C GLU A 509 -26.19 -4.26 14.32
N THR A 510 -25.83 -2.99 14.10
CA THR A 510 -26.47 -1.85 14.76
C THR A 510 -27.59 -1.19 13.94
N LYS A 511 -27.48 -1.15 12.61
CA LYS A 511 -28.36 -0.39 11.71
C LYS A 511 -28.91 -1.19 10.51
N GLY A 512 -28.51 -2.44 10.31
CA GLY A 512 -29.00 -3.32 9.24
C GLY A 512 -28.29 -3.17 7.89
N LEU A 513 -28.66 -4.03 6.94
CA LEU A 513 -28.02 -4.13 5.62
C LEU A 513 -28.15 -2.85 4.77
N THR A 514 -29.29 -2.16 4.83
CA THR A 514 -29.50 -0.93 4.03
C THR A 514 -28.50 0.17 4.42
N ALA A 515 -28.30 0.40 5.72
CA ALA A 515 -27.34 1.37 6.21
C ALA A 515 -25.90 1.02 5.81
N LEU A 516 -25.57 -0.28 5.82
CA LEU A 516 -24.27 -0.78 5.34
C LEU A 516 -24.04 -0.41 3.87
N LEU A 517 -25.03 -0.62 3.01
CA LEU A 517 -24.90 -0.34 1.57
C LEU A 517 -24.74 1.17 1.30
N HIS A 518 -25.44 2.03 2.04
CA HIS A 518 -25.25 3.48 1.93
C HIS A 518 -23.87 3.93 2.40
N LEU A 519 -23.34 3.36 3.49
CA LEU A 519 -21.96 3.63 3.93
C LEU A 519 -20.96 3.23 2.84
N ALA A 520 -21.19 2.09 2.17
CA ALA A 520 -20.32 1.63 1.10
C ALA A 520 -20.34 2.52 -0.15
N LEU A 521 -21.43 3.27 -0.37
CA LEU A 521 -21.53 4.30 -1.43
C LEU A 521 -20.95 5.66 -1.00
N GLY A 522 -20.47 5.80 0.24
CA GLY A 522 -20.01 7.08 0.79
C GLY A 522 -21.15 8.02 1.19
N GLU A 523 -22.36 7.51 1.42
CA GLU A 523 -23.57 8.29 1.71
C GLU A 523 -23.86 8.38 3.21
N ILE A 524 -24.33 9.54 3.66
CA ILE A 524 -24.51 9.87 5.08
C ILE A 524 -25.97 9.64 5.56
N SER A 525 -26.89 9.21 4.68
CA SER A 525 -28.32 9.12 5.01
C SER A 525 -29.07 7.98 4.30
N ASP A 526 -30.00 7.34 5.03
CA ASP A 526 -31.01 6.39 4.51
C ASP A 526 -32.04 7.01 3.55
N THR A 527 -31.82 8.26 3.09
CA THR A 527 -32.76 9.00 2.22
C THR A 527 -32.29 9.12 0.76
N ALA A 528 -31.13 8.54 0.41
CA ALA A 528 -30.52 8.64 -0.91
C ALA A 528 -30.97 7.50 -1.85
N GLU A 529 -31.92 7.77 -2.75
CA GLU A 529 -32.37 6.90 -3.86
C GLU A 529 -32.85 5.48 -3.52
N SER A 530 -33.83 4.97 -4.28
CA SER A 530 -34.56 3.74 -3.94
C SER A 530 -33.82 2.42 -4.24
N ASN A 531 -32.52 2.45 -4.57
CA ASN A 531 -31.77 1.24 -4.95
C ASN A 531 -30.24 1.35 -4.72
N PRO A 532 -29.76 1.29 -3.46
CA PRO A 532 -28.32 1.34 -3.18
C PRO A 532 -27.56 0.13 -3.76
N LEU A 533 -28.20 -1.05 -3.81
CA LEU A 533 -27.62 -2.27 -4.36
C LEU A 533 -27.26 -2.13 -5.86
N GLY A 534 -28.20 -1.61 -6.66
CA GLY A 534 -28.00 -1.42 -8.10
C GLY A 534 -26.96 -0.35 -8.45
N ARG A 535 -26.61 0.52 -7.51
CA ARG A 535 -25.50 1.47 -7.67
C ARG A 535 -24.18 0.84 -7.28
N LEU A 536 -24.18 0.01 -6.23
CA LEU A 536 -23.00 -0.71 -5.77
C LEU A 536 -22.45 -1.65 -6.85
N SER A 537 -23.33 -2.23 -7.67
CA SER A 537 -22.95 -3.16 -8.75
C SER A 537 -22.03 -2.54 -9.81
N VAL A 538 -21.99 -1.21 -9.97
CA VAL A 538 -21.03 -0.52 -10.87
C VAL A 538 -19.58 -0.79 -10.46
N ALA A 539 -19.33 -1.01 -9.17
CA ALA A 539 -17.99 -1.29 -8.64
C ALA A 539 -17.65 -2.79 -8.59
N ILE A 540 -18.62 -3.67 -8.86
CA ILE A 540 -18.45 -5.13 -8.79
C ILE A 540 -18.23 -5.67 -10.20
N THR A 541 -17.06 -6.24 -10.44
CA THR A 541 -16.67 -6.74 -11.77
C THR A 541 -17.18 -8.14 -12.09
N ASN A 542 -17.63 -8.89 -11.08
CA ASN A 542 -18.08 -10.27 -11.18
C ASN A 542 -19.61 -10.36 -11.12
N ASP A 543 -20.22 -10.92 -12.16
CA ASP A 543 -21.67 -11.11 -12.24
C ASP A 543 -22.19 -12.05 -11.13
N GLU A 544 -21.39 -13.04 -10.70
CA GLU A 544 -21.77 -13.97 -9.62
C GLU A 544 -21.89 -13.25 -8.27
N ASP A 545 -21.02 -12.27 -8.01
CA ASP A 545 -21.04 -11.51 -6.76
C ASP A 545 -22.21 -10.51 -6.74
N THR A 546 -22.58 -9.96 -7.90
CA THR A 546 -23.79 -9.12 -8.04
C THR A 546 -25.05 -9.95 -7.78
N ALA A 547 -25.17 -11.13 -8.42
CA ALA A 547 -26.29 -12.04 -8.21
C ALA A 547 -26.39 -12.51 -6.75
N PHE A 548 -25.24 -12.80 -6.12
CA PHE A 548 -25.17 -13.17 -4.70
C PHE A 548 -25.70 -12.05 -3.80
N LEU A 549 -25.31 -10.79 -4.02
CA LEU A 549 -25.80 -9.67 -3.21
C LEU A 549 -27.31 -9.45 -3.39
N GLU A 550 -27.84 -9.61 -4.60
CA GLU A 550 -29.28 -9.58 -4.87
C GLU A 550 -30.02 -10.68 -4.09
N GLU A 551 -29.51 -11.91 -4.13
CA GLU A 551 -30.09 -13.04 -3.39
C GLU A 551 -30.10 -12.81 -1.88
N ILE A 552 -28.96 -12.37 -1.32
CA ILE A 552 -28.84 -12.11 0.12
C ILE A 552 -29.76 -10.96 0.55
N SER A 553 -29.92 -9.92 -0.26
CA SER A 553 -30.84 -8.82 0.05
C SER A 553 -32.30 -9.26 0.18
N LEU A 554 -32.70 -10.32 -0.53
CA LEU A 554 -34.04 -10.90 -0.45
C LEU A 554 -34.19 -11.85 0.75
N ARG A 555 -33.15 -12.65 1.04
CA ARG A 555 -33.14 -13.65 2.12
C ARG A 555 -32.93 -13.05 3.50
N GLU A 556 -32.27 -11.90 3.61
CA GLU A 556 -32.02 -11.20 4.87
C GLU A 556 -33.33 -10.85 5.59
N ALA A 557 -34.36 -10.42 4.87
CA ALA A 557 -35.68 -10.13 5.42
C ALA A 557 -36.37 -11.35 6.07
N LEU A 558 -35.93 -12.57 5.72
CA LEU A 558 -36.41 -13.84 6.27
C LEU A 558 -35.54 -14.37 7.41
N GLY A 559 -34.43 -13.70 7.74
CA GLY A 559 -33.45 -14.16 8.73
C GLY A 559 -32.65 -15.39 8.30
N ASP A 560 -32.64 -15.71 7.01
CA ASP A 560 -32.08 -16.93 6.44
C ASP A 560 -30.72 -16.66 5.76
N VAL A 561 -29.76 -16.15 6.53
CA VAL A 561 -28.39 -15.87 6.06
C VAL A 561 -27.37 -16.39 7.06
N SER A 562 -26.52 -17.31 6.62
CA SER A 562 -25.46 -17.91 7.42
C SER A 562 -24.30 -16.94 7.66
N GLU A 563 -23.49 -17.19 8.71
CA GLU A 563 -22.32 -16.37 8.99
C GLU A 563 -21.30 -16.39 7.83
N LEU A 564 -21.16 -17.52 7.13
CA LEU A 564 -20.27 -17.63 5.97
C LEU A 564 -20.71 -16.73 4.81
N GLU A 565 -22.02 -16.64 4.58
CA GLU A 565 -22.59 -15.74 3.58
C GLU A 565 -22.39 -14.27 3.98
N TRP A 566 -22.51 -13.94 5.27
CA TRP A 566 -22.17 -12.60 5.77
C TRP A 566 -20.72 -12.23 5.52
N GLN A 567 -19.77 -13.14 5.81
CA GLN A 567 -18.35 -12.91 5.55
C GLN A 567 -18.06 -12.67 4.06
N LYS A 568 -18.72 -13.42 3.17
CA LYS A 568 -18.63 -13.18 1.72
C LYS A 568 -19.19 -11.80 1.34
N LEU A 569 -20.33 -11.41 1.90
CA LEU A 569 -20.93 -10.10 1.66
C LEU A 569 -20.00 -8.96 2.06
N TYR A 570 -19.36 -9.02 3.23
CA TYR A 570 -18.41 -7.98 3.65
C TYR A 570 -17.22 -7.86 2.70
N GLY A 571 -16.72 -8.98 2.19
CA GLY A 571 -15.66 -8.99 1.17
C GLY A 571 -16.06 -8.21 -0.07
N ILE A 572 -17.23 -8.52 -0.63
CA ILE A 572 -17.72 -7.86 -1.85
C ILE A 572 -17.98 -6.37 -1.60
N VAL A 573 -18.63 -6.03 -0.50
CA VAL A 573 -18.99 -4.64 -0.20
C VAL A 573 -17.76 -3.80 0.17
N GLU A 574 -16.75 -4.36 0.84
CA GLU A 574 -15.48 -3.67 1.09
C GLU A 574 -14.75 -3.34 -0.22
N ILE A 575 -14.71 -4.28 -1.17
CA ILE A 575 -14.13 -4.04 -2.50
C ILE A 575 -14.85 -2.87 -3.19
N ALA A 576 -16.19 -2.90 -3.19
CA ALA A 576 -17.00 -1.86 -3.80
C ALA A 576 -16.80 -0.50 -3.09
N GLN A 577 -16.74 -0.49 -1.76
CA GLN A 577 -16.52 0.73 -0.99
C GLN A 577 -15.18 1.38 -1.34
N ARG A 578 -14.10 0.60 -1.52
CA ARG A 578 -12.81 1.16 -1.94
C ARG A 578 -12.89 1.88 -3.28
N PHE A 579 -13.69 1.38 -4.21
CA PHE A 579 -13.90 2.02 -5.50
C PHE A 579 -14.58 3.39 -5.33
N PHE A 580 -15.64 3.49 -4.53
CA PHE A 580 -16.36 4.75 -4.30
C PHE A 580 -15.55 5.76 -3.47
N ASP A 581 -14.77 5.30 -2.50
CA ASP A 581 -13.89 6.14 -1.68
C ASP A 581 -12.60 6.54 -2.40
N ASN A 582 -12.33 6.00 -3.59
CA ASN A 582 -11.02 6.07 -4.26
C ASN A 582 -9.87 5.63 -3.32
N PHE A 583 -10.11 4.60 -2.51
CA PHE A 583 -9.21 4.13 -1.48
C PHE A 583 -8.19 3.14 -2.06
N VAL A 584 -6.91 3.45 -1.86
CA VAL A 584 -5.79 2.60 -2.31
C VAL A 584 -5.14 1.97 -1.08
N LEU A 585 -4.94 0.65 -1.14
CA LEU A 585 -4.17 -0.07 -0.13
C LEU A 585 -2.71 0.41 -0.14
N SER A 586 -2.32 1.15 0.90
CA SER A 586 -1.00 1.75 1.02
C SER A 586 0.04 0.77 1.55
N THR A 587 1.30 1.17 1.50
CA THR A 587 2.39 0.53 2.25
C THR A 587 2.38 1.02 3.70
N PRO A 588 2.66 0.15 4.69
CA PRO A 588 2.72 0.58 6.08
C PRO A 588 3.96 1.44 6.32
N LEU A 589 3.78 2.56 6.99
CA LEU A 589 4.84 3.46 7.41
C LEU A 589 4.58 3.90 8.85
N LYS A 590 5.56 3.69 9.73
CA LYS A 590 5.54 4.29 11.07
C LYS A 590 5.88 5.77 10.91
N GLU A 591 4.92 6.64 11.18
CA GLU A 591 5.13 8.08 11.18
C GLU A 591 5.49 8.58 12.59
N ARG A 592 6.67 9.19 12.72
CA ARG A 592 7.07 9.93 13.92
C ARG A 592 7.13 11.42 13.61
N TRP A 593 6.31 12.20 14.30
CA TRP A 593 6.34 13.66 14.18
C TRP A 593 7.55 14.19 14.96
N ILE A 594 8.43 14.92 14.27
CA ILE A 594 9.65 15.46 14.84
C ILE A 594 9.43 16.89 15.27
N ASN A 595 9.05 17.77 14.34
CA ASN A 595 8.93 19.19 14.62
C ASN A 595 7.93 19.90 13.69
N LEU A 596 7.52 21.10 14.08
CA LEU A 596 6.69 22.00 13.29
C LEU A 596 7.46 23.30 13.05
N PHE A 597 7.59 23.70 11.78
CA PHE A 597 8.25 24.92 11.35
C PHE A 597 7.21 25.91 10.78
N PRO A 598 6.60 26.74 11.64
CA PRO A 598 5.75 27.82 11.19
C PRO A 598 6.58 28.98 10.63
N ALA A 599 6.12 29.59 9.54
CA ALA A 599 6.64 30.83 8.99
C ALA A 599 5.48 31.82 8.80
N ALA A 600 5.57 32.98 9.46
CA ALA A 600 4.58 34.04 9.34
C ALA A 600 4.53 34.63 7.92
N ASP A 601 5.69 34.67 7.26
CA ASP A 601 5.84 34.97 5.84
C ASP A 601 6.39 33.73 5.11
N ALA A 602 5.55 33.05 4.34
CA ALA A 602 5.99 31.87 3.58
C ALA A 602 7.03 32.20 2.51
N SER A 603 7.06 33.45 2.02
CA SER A 603 7.99 33.86 0.98
C SER A 603 9.43 33.99 1.46
N SER A 604 9.64 34.07 2.78
CA SER A 604 10.98 34.09 3.39
C SER A 604 11.63 32.71 3.49
N VAL A 605 10.92 31.62 3.17
CA VAL A 605 11.42 30.25 3.29
C VAL A 605 12.09 29.82 1.99
N SER A 606 13.42 29.88 1.92
CA SER A 606 14.21 29.54 0.73
C SER A 606 14.65 28.07 0.70
N SER A 607 14.79 27.48 -0.50
CA SER A 607 15.42 26.17 -0.67
C SER A 607 16.95 26.23 -0.45
N PRO A 608 17.56 25.25 0.22
CA PRO A 608 19.01 25.17 0.34
C PRO A 608 19.68 25.12 -1.04
N GLY A 609 20.69 25.98 -1.28
CA GLY A 609 21.48 25.99 -2.51
C GLY A 609 20.93 26.87 -3.66
N VAL A 610 19.83 27.59 -3.45
CA VAL A 610 19.34 28.61 -4.39
C VAL A 610 19.89 29.98 -3.98
N ALA A 611 20.40 30.75 -4.95
CA ALA A 611 20.91 32.11 -4.69
C ALA A 611 19.83 33.00 -4.04
N SER A 612 20.22 33.90 -3.13
CA SER A 612 19.29 34.73 -2.34
C SER A 612 18.33 35.59 -3.17
N ASP A 613 18.61 35.79 -4.46
CA ASP A 613 17.83 36.63 -5.37
C ASP A 613 16.79 35.85 -6.20
N SER A 614 16.56 34.57 -5.92
CA SER A 614 15.50 33.80 -6.59
C SER A 614 14.11 34.22 -6.05
N PRO A 615 13.13 34.56 -6.92
CA PRO A 615 11.77 34.83 -6.50
C PRO A 615 10.99 33.57 -6.07
N ARG A 616 11.64 32.40 -6.00
CA ARG A 616 11.01 31.12 -5.63
C ARG A 616 11.28 30.79 -4.17
N TRP A 617 10.20 30.54 -3.44
CA TRP A 617 10.21 30.07 -2.05
C TRP A 617 9.61 28.66 -1.96
N LEU A 618 9.81 27.99 -0.82
CA LEU A 618 9.18 26.72 -0.51
C LEU A 618 7.72 26.97 -0.11
N THR A 619 6.79 26.75 -1.04
CA THR A 619 5.35 27.03 -0.86
C THR A 619 4.74 26.36 0.37
N PHE A 620 5.29 25.23 0.81
CA PHE A 620 4.84 24.47 1.98
C PHE A 620 5.80 24.56 3.18
N GLY A 621 6.70 25.55 3.18
CA GLY A 621 7.72 25.73 4.20
C GLY A 621 8.89 24.73 4.10
N GLY A 622 9.75 24.71 5.12
CA GLY A 622 10.90 23.82 5.19
C GLY A 622 11.50 23.79 6.60
N ALA A 623 12.28 22.75 6.89
CA ALA A 623 13.02 22.65 8.14
C ALA A 623 14.19 23.66 8.15
N ASN A 624 14.44 24.28 9.30
CA ASN A 624 15.61 25.15 9.49
C ASN A 624 16.83 24.27 9.81
N SER A 625 17.93 24.44 9.07
CA SER A 625 19.09 23.53 9.12
C SER A 625 20.07 23.78 10.28
N GLU A 626 19.94 24.86 11.03
CA GLU A 626 20.88 25.20 12.11
C GLU A 626 20.12 25.81 13.29
N ALA A 627 19.97 25.04 14.36
CA ALA A 627 19.55 25.58 15.65
C ALA A 627 20.63 25.24 16.68
N ASP A 628 21.25 26.27 17.25
CA ASP A 628 22.09 26.15 18.45
C ASP A 628 21.16 25.81 19.63
N GLU A 629 21.55 24.85 20.47
CA GLU A 629 20.83 24.48 21.71
C GLU A 629 20.48 25.72 22.55
N LYS A 630 21.33 26.76 22.48
CA LYS A 630 21.16 28.02 23.21
C LYS A 630 20.17 28.99 22.58
N SER A 631 19.76 28.79 21.33
CA SER A 631 18.82 29.65 20.60
C SER A 631 17.49 28.93 20.39
N VAL A 632 16.66 28.91 21.42
CA VAL A 632 15.31 28.33 21.35
C VAL A 632 14.45 29.12 20.35
N PRO A 633 13.88 28.48 19.31
CA PRO A 633 13.00 29.17 18.38
C PRO A 633 11.75 29.72 19.08
N ASP A 634 11.34 30.93 18.70
CA ASP A 634 10.09 31.52 19.18
C ASP A 634 8.89 30.68 18.71
N PRO A 635 7.97 30.27 19.60
CA PRO A 635 6.79 29.55 19.17
C PRO A 635 5.79 30.50 18.52
N ILE A 636 5.31 30.11 17.35
CA ILE A 636 4.37 30.90 16.52
C ILE A 636 2.98 30.25 16.47
N LEU A 637 2.91 28.92 16.59
CA LEU A 637 1.64 28.18 16.55
C LEU A 637 1.00 28.13 17.93
N GLY A 638 -0.30 28.41 18.00
CA GLY A 638 -1.05 28.42 19.25
C GLY A 638 -2.42 29.04 19.08
N TRP A 639 -3.04 29.36 20.20
CA TRP A 639 -4.36 29.99 20.25
C TRP A 639 -4.39 31.03 21.35
N ALA A 640 -5.32 31.97 21.23
CA ALA A 640 -5.50 33.05 22.19
C ALA A 640 -6.98 33.21 22.54
N MET A 641 -7.25 33.61 23.78
CA MET A 641 -8.58 33.90 24.30
C MET A 641 -8.58 35.29 24.94
N SER A 642 -9.69 36.01 24.82
CA SER A 642 -9.89 37.30 25.49
C SER A 642 -11.03 37.20 26.48
N SER A 643 -10.87 37.85 27.64
CA SER A 643 -11.93 37.90 28.64
C SER A 643 -11.78 39.10 29.57
N PRO A 644 -12.88 39.78 29.96
CA PRO A 644 -12.82 40.81 30.98
C PRO A 644 -12.34 40.26 32.34
N LEU A 645 -12.50 38.95 32.59
CA LEU A 645 -12.05 38.30 33.82
C LEU A 645 -10.52 38.33 33.99
N PHE A 646 -9.77 38.57 32.91
CA PHE A 646 -8.32 38.69 32.94
C PHE A 646 -7.83 40.06 33.41
N ALA A 647 -8.69 41.08 33.50
CA ALA A 647 -8.30 42.44 33.88
C ALA A 647 -7.94 42.54 35.38
N LEU A 648 -6.75 42.08 35.73
CA LEU A 648 -6.22 42.03 37.09
C LEU A 648 -5.03 42.98 37.22
N SER A 649 -5.26 44.13 37.86
CA SER A 649 -4.34 45.27 37.84
C SER A 649 -3.18 45.21 38.84
N GLU A 650 -3.35 44.56 39.99
CA GLU A 650 -2.34 44.56 41.06
C GLU A 650 -2.45 43.34 42.00
N GLY A 651 -1.42 43.15 42.83
CA GLY A 651 -1.39 42.10 43.86
C GLY A 651 -0.98 40.71 43.36
N GLN A 652 -1.10 39.73 44.25
CA GLN A 652 -0.92 38.31 43.91
C GLN A 652 -2.16 37.84 43.14
N ARG A 653 -1.96 37.40 41.90
CA ARG A 653 -3.05 37.05 40.98
C ARG A 653 -2.94 35.58 40.63
N LYS A 654 -4.07 34.88 40.63
CA LYS A 654 -4.17 33.46 40.27
C LYS A 654 -5.27 33.30 39.24
N LEU A 655 -4.94 32.72 38.09
CA LEU A 655 -5.90 32.36 37.05
C LEU A 655 -5.94 30.84 36.92
N THR A 656 -7.12 30.26 36.96
CA THR A 656 -7.33 28.82 36.78
C THR A 656 -8.20 28.58 35.55
N LEU A 657 -7.64 27.88 34.58
CA LEU A 657 -8.29 27.48 33.34
C LEU A 657 -8.51 25.98 33.38
N THR A 658 -9.72 25.49 33.11
CA THR A 658 -10.00 24.05 33.06
C THR A 658 -10.57 23.71 31.70
N PHE A 659 -9.85 22.85 30.97
CA PHE A 659 -10.23 22.38 29.64
C PHE A 659 -10.90 21.02 29.77
N ALA A 660 -12.09 20.89 29.19
CA ALA A 660 -12.84 19.63 29.17
C ALA A 660 -12.60 18.90 27.85
N PHE A 661 -12.29 17.60 27.92
CA PHE A 661 -12.02 16.74 26.78
C PHE A 661 -12.89 15.50 26.80
N ASP A 662 -13.13 14.96 25.60
CA ASP A 662 -13.74 13.63 25.43
C ASP A 662 -12.84 12.55 26.04
N SER A 663 -13.40 11.67 26.86
CA SER A 663 -12.67 10.55 27.48
C SER A 663 -12.06 9.57 26.48
N GLU A 664 -12.65 9.38 25.30
CA GLU A 664 -12.14 8.43 24.29
C GLU A 664 -10.83 8.90 23.64
N THR A 665 -10.59 10.22 23.65
CA THR A 665 -9.41 10.84 23.04
C THR A 665 -8.37 11.31 24.06
N PHE A 666 -8.63 11.08 25.35
CA PHE A 666 -7.83 11.60 26.45
C PHE A 666 -6.88 10.53 27.02
N PHE A 667 -5.69 10.41 26.42
CA PHE A 667 -4.65 9.45 26.83
C PHE A 667 -3.76 10.01 27.95
N LEU A 668 -4.18 9.83 29.21
CA LEU A 668 -3.56 10.47 30.39
C LEU A 668 -2.05 10.23 30.50
N GLU A 669 -1.58 8.99 30.33
CA GLU A 669 -0.14 8.67 30.48
C GLU A 669 0.71 9.41 29.43
N SER A 670 0.27 9.42 28.18
CA SER A 670 0.95 10.13 27.08
C SER A 670 0.99 11.64 27.32
N LEU A 671 -0.07 12.21 27.91
CA LEU A 671 -0.13 13.64 28.25
C LEU A 671 0.77 13.99 29.45
N GLN A 672 0.79 13.14 30.48
CA GLN A 672 1.67 13.32 31.64
C GLN A 672 3.14 13.23 31.27
N ALA A 673 3.51 12.34 30.33
CA ALA A 673 4.86 12.22 29.82
C ALA A 673 5.41 13.51 29.16
N LEU A 674 4.53 14.43 28.73
CA LEU A 674 4.93 15.74 28.21
C LEU A 674 5.46 16.69 29.30
N PHE A 675 5.29 16.35 30.57
CA PHE A 675 5.63 17.18 31.73
C PHE A 675 6.46 16.36 32.75
N PRO A 676 7.78 16.18 32.50
CA PRO A 676 8.62 15.19 33.18
C PRO A 676 8.85 15.38 34.70
N GLU A 677 8.30 16.40 35.36
CA GLU A 677 8.33 16.54 36.84
C GLU A 677 7.08 15.99 37.57
N THR A 678 6.16 15.27 36.89
CA THR A 678 4.90 14.81 37.51
C THR A 678 4.91 13.36 38.03
N SER A 679 6.07 12.69 38.10
CA SER A 679 6.19 11.34 38.68
C SER A 679 6.14 11.36 40.21
N GLY A 680 4.95 11.63 40.75
CA GLY A 680 4.66 11.59 42.17
C GLY A 680 3.24 12.07 42.42
N SER A 681 2.43 11.25 43.09
CA SER A 681 1.08 11.56 43.55
C SER A 681 1.06 12.75 44.54
N THR A 682 1.30 13.96 44.05
CA THR A 682 0.93 15.28 44.60
C THR A 682 1.44 16.34 43.61
N SER A 683 0.49 16.96 42.90
CA SER A 683 0.71 18.06 41.97
C SER A 683 1.17 19.31 42.73
N GLU A 684 2.48 19.51 42.89
CA GLU A 684 3.04 20.84 43.15
C GLU A 684 4.37 21.04 42.42
N SER A 685 4.36 22.04 41.54
CA SER A 685 5.46 22.67 40.79
C SER A 685 5.93 21.95 39.52
N THR A 686 5.51 22.49 38.38
CA THR A 686 6.37 22.65 37.22
C THR A 686 6.72 24.13 37.12
N SER A 687 7.97 24.46 36.81
CA SER A 687 8.31 25.81 36.39
C SER A 687 7.62 26.09 35.04
N SER A 688 7.32 27.35 34.71
CA SER A 688 6.73 27.73 33.41
C SER A 688 7.64 27.42 32.20
N ALA A 689 8.82 26.81 32.43
CA ALA A 689 9.87 26.55 31.45
C ALA A 689 9.98 25.09 30.98
N GLU A 690 9.28 24.11 31.59
CA GLU A 690 9.56 22.67 31.40
C GLU A 690 8.46 21.87 30.67
N GLY A 691 7.43 22.54 30.13
CA GLY A 691 6.36 21.90 29.36
C GLY A 691 6.32 22.32 27.88
N PRO A 692 5.50 21.66 27.04
CA PRO A 692 5.33 21.99 25.62
C PRO A 692 4.62 23.33 25.37
N PHE A 693 4.15 24.03 26.41
CA PHE A 693 3.38 25.25 26.27
C PHE A 693 4.13 26.48 26.78
N GLN A 694 4.16 27.53 25.95
CA GLN A 694 4.42 28.90 26.41
C GLN A 694 3.09 29.60 26.62
N VAL A 695 2.83 30.03 27.86
CA VAL A 695 1.62 30.76 28.24
C VAL A 695 1.99 32.20 28.57
N ASP A 696 1.37 33.16 27.89
CA ASP A 696 1.54 34.59 28.20
C ASP A 696 0.17 35.28 28.27
N ILE A 697 0.10 36.37 29.02
CA ILE A 697 -1.08 37.22 29.11
C ILE A 697 -0.73 38.67 28.76
N SER A 698 -1.65 39.42 28.19
CA SER A 698 -1.37 40.78 27.73
C SER A 698 -1.29 41.76 28.90
N GLY A 699 -0.30 42.65 28.85
CA GLY A 699 -0.19 43.86 29.65
C GLY A 699 -0.25 45.10 28.78
N GLU A 700 -0.17 46.28 29.40
CA GLU A 700 -0.25 47.57 28.69
C GLU A 700 0.90 47.77 27.69
N LYS A 701 2.09 47.27 28.03
CA LYS A 701 3.34 47.47 27.26
C LYS A 701 3.82 46.24 26.48
N GLY A 702 3.17 45.10 26.64
CA GLY A 702 3.62 43.85 26.04
C GLY A 702 3.06 42.60 26.72
N TRP A 703 3.65 41.44 26.41
CA TRP A 703 3.23 40.15 26.96
C TRP A 703 3.91 39.88 28.33
N ILE A 704 3.13 39.35 29.27
CA ILE A 704 3.53 39.01 30.63
C ILE A 704 3.49 37.48 30.77
N THR A 705 4.62 36.87 31.12
CA THR A 705 4.72 35.44 31.43
C THR A 705 4.42 35.21 32.92
N PRO A 706 3.63 34.19 33.30
CA PRO A 706 3.35 33.89 34.71
C PRO A 706 4.61 33.40 35.44
N ASP A 707 4.71 33.74 36.72
CA ASP A 707 5.80 33.27 37.60
C ASP A 707 5.74 31.75 37.81
N ARG A 708 4.53 31.19 37.85
CA ARG A 708 4.30 29.73 38.00
C ARG A 708 3.13 29.27 37.13
N LEU A 709 3.32 28.15 36.45
CA LEU A 709 2.28 27.39 35.73
C LEU A 709 2.19 26.01 36.38
N ALA A 710 1.07 25.69 37.03
CA ALA A 710 0.81 24.37 37.57
C ALA A 710 -0.25 23.65 36.72
N ILE A 711 -0.10 22.33 36.55
CA ILE A 711 -1.03 21.50 35.78
C ILE A 711 -1.59 20.41 36.68
N SER A 712 -2.90 20.22 36.58
CA SER A 712 -3.62 19.14 37.26
C SER A 712 -4.50 18.39 36.25
N TRP A 713 -4.63 17.09 36.48
CA TRP A 713 -5.38 16.16 35.63
C TRP A 713 -6.44 15.46 36.47
N GLY A 714 -7.57 15.11 35.86
CA GLY A 714 -8.64 14.39 36.54
C GLY A 714 -9.96 14.53 35.78
N SER A 715 -11.04 14.03 36.37
CA SER A 715 -12.35 14.28 35.78
C SER A 715 -12.69 15.77 35.84
N TYR A 716 -13.44 16.26 34.85
CA TYR A 716 -13.89 17.64 34.84
C TYR A 716 -14.74 17.97 36.08
N ALA A 717 -15.59 17.04 36.52
CA ALA A 717 -16.39 17.19 37.74
C ALA A 717 -15.54 17.40 38.99
N GLU A 718 -14.48 16.60 39.18
CA GLU A 718 -13.58 16.73 40.34
C GLU A 718 -12.83 18.06 40.34
N LEU A 719 -12.28 18.45 39.19
CA LEU A 719 -11.46 19.66 39.07
C LEU A 719 -12.26 20.97 39.12
N THR A 720 -13.55 20.93 38.77
CA THR A 720 -14.45 22.11 38.79
C THR A 720 -15.47 22.10 39.92
N GLN A 721 -15.56 21.02 40.69
CA GLN A 721 -16.59 20.79 41.69
C GLN A 721 -18.02 20.87 41.10
N THR A 722 -18.19 20.36 39.88
CA THR A 722 -19.48 20.30 39.16
C THR A 722 -20.00 18.87 39.01
N LYS A 723 -21.20 18.69 38.45
CA LYS A 723 -21.86 17.38 38.26
C LYS A 723 -21.70 16.80 36.85
N ALA A 724 -20.82 17.33 36.00
CA ALA A 724 -20.68 16.85 34.62
C ALA A 724 -20.10 15.42 34.61
N SER A 725 -20.85 14.45 34.08
CA SER A 725 -20.34 13.07 33.92
C SER A 725 -19.57 12.94 32.60
N ASP A 726 -18.61 12.01 32.60
CA ASP A 726 -17.94 11.45 31.42
C ASP A 726 -16.92 12.34 30.70
N LEU A 727 -16.49 13.46 31.30
CA LEU A 727 -15.44 14.33 30.76
C LEU A 727 -14.14 14.25 31.56
N GLN A 728 -13.03 14.16 30.85
CA GLN A 728 -11.68 14.32 31.41
C GLN A 728 -11.23 15.78 31.28
N ALA A 729 -10.29 16.20 32.12
CA ALA A 729 -9.87 17.59 32.14
C ALA A 729 -8.38 17.82 32.41
N MET A 730 -7.87 18.88 31.79
CA MET A 730 -6.58 19.50 32.08
C MET A 730 -6.82 20.86 32.70
N GLN A 731 -6.36 21.07 33.93
CA GLN A 731 -6.46 22.35 34.63
C GLN A 731 -5.09 23.04 34.66
N LEU A 732 -5.01 24.25 34.10
CA LEU A 732 -3.84 25.13 34.15
C LEU A 732 -4.06 26.20 35.22
N THR A 733 -3.13 26.30 36.16
CA THR A 733 -3.13 27.31 37.21
C THR A 733 -1.94 28.25 37.04
N LEU A 734 -2.21 29.50 36.66
CA LEU A 734 -1.23 30.56 36.43
C LEU A 734 -1.14 31.45 37.67
N SER A 735 0.07 31.67 38.18
CA SER A 735 0.31 32.56 39.31
C SER A 735 1.18 33.73 38.88
N PHE A 736 0.77 34.94 39.27
CA PHE A 736 1.49 36.19 39.01
C PHE A 736 1.71 36.92 40.33
N SER A 737 2.96 37.21 40.63
CA SER A 737 3.40 37.94 41.79
C SER A 737 3.00 39.41 41.69
N ALA A 738 3.00 40.10 42.83
CA ALA A 738 2.72 41.53 42.88
C ALA A 738 3.77 42.40 42.14
N ALA A 739 4.91 41.82 41.75
CA ALA A 739 5.99 42.53 41.06
C ALA A 739 5.77 42.62 39.54
N LEU A 740 4.94 41.76 38.96
CA LEU A 740 4.63 41.78 37.53
C LEU A 740 3.64 42.91 37.18
N ASP A 741 3.78 43.48 35.99
CA ASP A 741 2.93 44.56 35.48
C ASP A 741 1.42 44.20 35.50
N ALA A 742 0.56 45.22 35.42
CA ALA A 742 -0.89 45.05 35.34
C ALA A 742 -1.29 44.23 34.11
N ILE A 743 -2.21 43.28 34.28
CA ILE A 743 -2.82 42.56 33.15
C ILE A 743 -3.86 43.49 32.52
N ALA A 744 -3.63 43.85 31.26
CA ALA A 744 -4.36 44.92 30.57
C ALA A 744 -4.47 44.64 29.06
N VAL A 745 -5.25 45.46 28.36
CA VAL A 745 -5.37 45.37 26.90
C VAL A 745 -4.04 45.76 26.25
N PHE A 746 -3.54 44.93 25.33
CA PHE A 746 -2.36 45.25 24.54
C PHE A 746 -2.79 45.79 23.17
N ALA A 747 -2.57 47.08 22.95
CA ALA A 747 -3.04 47.79 21.76
C ALA A 747 -2.40 47.28 20.45
N ASP A 748 -1.15 46.84 20.52
CA ASP A 748 -0.38 46.34 19.36
C ASP A 748 -0.48 44.82 19.19
N ALA A 749 -1.48 44.17 19.81
CA ALA A 749 -1.72 42.74 19.63
C ALA A 749 -2.15 42.44 18.19
N ALA A 750 -1.61 41.37 17.60
CA ALA A 750 -1.99 40.89 16.27
C ALA A 750 -3.50 40.58 16.14
N VAL A 751 -4.15 40.23 17.26
CA VAL A 751 -5.59 40.05 17.36
C VAL A 751 -6.16 41.21 18.15
N PRO A 752 -6.91 42.14 17.53
CA PRO A 752 -7.51 43.25 18.25
C PRO A 752 -8.60 42.74 19.20
N SER A 753 -8.54 43.16 20.47
CA SER A 753 -9.48 42.77 21.52
C SER A 753 -9.74 43.93 22.48
N PRO A 754 -11.00 44.14 22.92
CA PRO A 754 -11.32 45.13 23.94
C PRO A 754 -10.95 44.67 25.37
N TRP A 755 -10.55 43.40 25.53
CA TRP A 755 -10.19 42.80 26.81
C TRP A 755 -8.76 42.23 26.77
N PRO A 756 -8.11 42.02 27.94
CA PRO A 756 -6.81 41.35 27.97
C PRO A 756 -6.88 39.98 27.29
N LEU A 757 -5.78 39.61 26.65
CA LEU A 757 -5.58 38.38 25.90
C LEU A 757 -4.69 37.44 26.67
N LEU A 758 -5.10 36.18 26.77
CA LEU A 758 -4.26 35.07 27.18
C LEU A 758 -3.93 34.23 25.95
N ARG A 759 -2.65 33.95 25.71
CA ARG A 759 -2.19 33.09 24.61
C ARG A 759 -1.48 31.86 25.14
N ILE A 760 -1.71 30.74 24.47
CA ILE A 760 -1.03 29.46 24.72
C ILE A 760 -0.42 29.03 23.39
N LYS A 761 0.91 28.94 23.35
CA LYS A 761 1.69 28.60 22.16
C LYS A 761 2.46 27.30 22.36
N LEU A 762 2.60 26.53 21.29
CA LEU A 762 3.33 25.27 21.31
C LEU A 762 4.83 25.54 21.12
N ARG A 763 5.62 25.25 22.15
CA ARG A 763 7.06 25.47 22.21
C ARG A 763 7.84 24.28 21.65
N GLN A 764 8.96 24.58 21.00
CA GLN A 764 9.95 23.57 20.63
C GLN A 764 10.91 23.30 21.81
N ILE A 765 11.16 22.03 22.10
CA ILE A 765 11.99 21.55 23.20
C ILE A 765 13.22 20.84 22.61
N TRP A 766 14.38 21.00 23.24
CA TRP A 766 15.61 20.35 22.78
C TRP A 766 15.56 18.84 23.07
N ASP A 767 15.75 18.01 22.05
CA ASP A 767 15.90 16.55 22.19
C ASP A 767 17.39 16.19 22.07
N GLU A 768 18.00 15.80 23.19
CA GLU A 768 19.42 15.42 23.25
C GLU A 768 19.75 14.22 22.35
N SER A 769 18.81 13.29 22.17
CA SER A 769 19.03 12.08 21.37
C SER A 769 19.05 12.37 19.87
N LEU A 770 18.31 13.39 19.43
CA LEU A 770 18.23 13.83 18.04
C LEU A 770 19.11 15.04 17.74
N ASN A 771 19.70 15.65 18.78
CA ASN A 771 20.53 16.86 18.74
C ASN A 771 19.85 17.99 17.95
N ARG A 772 18.55 18.19 18.19
CA ARG A 772 17.73 19.21 17.53
C ARG A 772 16.48 19.55 18.37
N PHE A 773 15.82 20.64 18.02
CA PHE A 773 14.51 20.99 18.59
C PHE A 773 13.38 20.09 18.03
N VAL A 774 12.48 19.65 18.91
CA VAL A 774 11.30 18.85 18.60
C VAL A 774 10.04 19.52 19.13
N THR A 775 8.90 19.18 18.55
CA THR A 775 7.59 19.60 19.04
C THR A 775 6.76 18.36 19.36
N HIS A 776 6.32 18.20 20.60
CA HIS A 776 5.49 17.07 21.04
C HIS A 776 4.01 17.17 20.63
N TYR A 777 3.76 17.54 19.36
CA TYR A 777 2.41 17.68 18.82
C TYR A 777 1.64 16.36 18.78
N ALA A 778 2.33 15.23 18.56
CA ALA A 778 1.71 13.93 18.37
C ALA A 778 0.76 13.51 19.51
N ALA A 779 1.14 13.74 20.77
CA ALA A 779 0.34 13.40 21.94
C ALA A 779 -0.88 14.33 22.13
N LEU A 780 -0.89 15.50 21.48
CA LEU A 780 -1.95 16.50 21.59
C LEU A 780 -2.95 16.45 20.43
N ARG A 781 -2.64 15.74 19.34
CA ARG A 781 -3.37 15.85 18.06
C ARG A 781 -4.80 15.31 18.11
N GLU A 782 -5.04 14.28 18.92
CA GLU A 782 -6.34 13.61 19.02
C GLU A 782 -7.27 14.29 20.05
N LEU A 783 -6.74 15.19 20.89
CA LEU A 783 -7.51 15.82 21.96
C LEU A 783 -8.68 16.63 21.40
N GLN A 784 -9.90 16.22 21.73
CA GLN A 784 -11.11 16.95 21.36
C GLN A 784 -11.61 17.81 22.52
N LEU A 785 -11.47 19.13 22.37
CA LEU A 785 -11.99 20.09 23.35
C LEU A 785 -13.51 20.20 23.20
N LEU A 786 -14.25 19.85 24.24
CA LEU A 786 -15.72 19.90 24.23
C LEU A 786 -16.21 21.22 24.81
N LYS A 787 -17.18 21.84 24.12
CA LYS A 787 -17.86 23.03 24.61
C LYS A 787 -18.89 22.62 25.65
N THR A 788 -18.53 22.76 26.92
CA THR A 788 -19.40 22.51 28.07
C THR A 788 -20.37 23.66 28.36
#